data_AF-A0A8J5Y0T3-F1
#
_entry.id   AF-A0A8J5Y0T3-F1
#
_cell.length_a   1.000
_cell.length_b   1.000
_cell.length_c   1.000
_cell.angle_alpha   90.00
_cell.angle_beta   90.00
_cell.angle_gamma   90.00
#
_symmetry.space_group_name_H-M   'P 1'
#
loop_
_entity.id
_entity.type
_entity.pdbx_description
1 polymer ?
#
loop_
_entity_poly.entity_id
_entity_poly.type
_entity_poly.pdbx_seq_one_letter_code
_entity_poly.pdbx_strand_id
1 'polypeptide(L)'
;MGALDAYLVAYNLGCMVGWAYALFLAAGSLSRTRGDLTAVWADASAPAEIVQWAMLLEIVHALTGAVRSPVFTVFLQVMSRIVALGVALVAPSVQSHWACGLMLISWSLVEVPRYAFYLNALLSPKGSEGTLYPVFWLRYSLFGILYPTGITGECLTMWAACSTPALAAFLPGGLAVTLVKLNLAFYVPGAPFMYLNMVKNRKSAFKKRYPPPEKPRPPERGTQFPSDGKGGRSTTVAGKQVIEVAIRGCGTEAAAKAAERVQREKNWRFNYNKHYMAMVRLGCETPTAALGCARAGLQWMNDNMEFIAPSGEKGPFERVVSKTTGKFETGVVHGTGSLSKLSYRVPYNGGWHPSSPKAPPANAVLHGDALKAQAAQWAARGIIEQDAADALCWTSEYFAQGQSLKGVYFVMIGAGSAMGPFPKLLEMGATVVAIDIPGSWGAGGPRPTWTLWKRLCDAARASPGSLIFPLGKPQASCTSDDDMYAASGCDLMNQPGEIANWLVHWQSTIPADAKVVIGNYTYLDGDLHVKLALCADYCIAKLCAARQSTTVAFLCTPTDIHVCPKEAHDAAERNYGSGLGSLGLEMLAHALSGGKLLVKNALAPVKSASGKEIHLVDGLSVAQGPNYGLAKRMQHWRACIAYDAGHTVSSMVAPSTATISVIHNKTFAWAYGGMPYFKYEIFKQETTNAVMAALLMHDTLNAASPKNPKNRKAIGIDNTLELFRTQGVHGGLWRCAYKVDSIGEVSALIYFAGIASPAFTAASAVMLGIVAMMNMKWQ
;
A
#
# COMPACT_ATOMS: atom_id res chain seq x y z
N MET A 1 10.53 1.67 -39.08
CA MET A 1 10.38 0.53 -38.15
C MET A 1 11.76 0.08 -37.74
N GLY A 2 12.00 -0.18 -36.46
CA GLY A 2 13.25 -0.80 -36.01
C GLY A 2 13.32 -2.29 -36.37
N ALA A 3 14.49 -2.92 -36.24
CA ALA A 3 14.65 -4.35 -36.48
C ALA A 3 13.74 -5.21 -35.58
N LEU A 4 13.54 -4.77 -34.33
CA LEU A 4 12.62 -5.42 -33.40
C LEU A 4 11.17 -5.35 -33.86
N ASP A 5 10.71 -4.19 -34.34
CA ASP A 5 9.34 -4.02 -34.85
C ASP A 5 9.10 -4.89 -36.09
N ALA A 6 10.07 -4.94 -37.00
CA ALA A 6 10.00 -5.78 -38.19
C ALA A 6 9.91 -7.27 -37.84
N TYR A 7 10.72 -7.73 -36.87
CA TYR A 7 10.63 -9.10 -36.34
C TYR A 7 9.25 -9.37 -35.71
N LEU A 8 8.74 -8.47 -34.87
CA LEU A 8 7.43 -8.63 -34.24
C LEU A 8 6.30 -8.63 -35.28
N VAL A 9 6.40 -7.82 -36.34
CA VAL A 9 5.46 -7.85 -37.47
C VAL A 9 5.48 -9.22 -38.16
N ALA A 10 6.65 -9.75 -38.49
CA ALA A 10 6.79 -11.06 -39.13
C ALA A 10 6.25 -12.19 -38.22
N TYR A 11 6.58 -12.15 -36.93
CA TYR A 11 6.11 -13.12 -35.94
C TYR A 11 4.58 -13.12 -35.80
N ASN A 12 3.98 -11.93 -35.60
CA ASN A 12 2.53 -11.81 -35.44
C ASN A 12 1.79 -12.19 -36.74
N LEU A 13 2.34 -11.82 -37.91
CA LEU A 13 1.78 -12.22 -39.20
C LEU A 13 1.84 -13.74 -39.38
N GLY A 14 2.98 -14.37 -39.09
CA GLY A 14 3.15 -15.82 -39.18
C GLY A 14 2.18 -16.57 -38.26
N CYS A 15 2.05 -16.14 -37.01
CA CYS A 15 1.09 -16.74 -36.08
C CYS A 15 -0.36 -16.53 -36.53
N MET A 16 -0.72 -15.34 -37.02
CA MET A 16 -2.05 -15.05 -37.55
C MET A 16 -2.40 -15.99 -38.72
N VAL A 17 -1.49 -16.14 -39.69
CA VAL A 17 -1.69 -17.00 -40.86
C VAL A 17 -1.78 -18.47 -40.44
N GLY A 18 -0.92 -18.94 -39.54
CA GLY A 18 -0.94 -20.33 -39.07
C GLY A 18 -2.24 -20.67 -38.33
N TRP A 19 -2.71 -19.80 -37.42
CA TRP A 19 -4.01 -19.99 -36.76
C TRP A 19 -5.19 -19.88 -37.72
N ALA A 20 -5.13 -18.98 -38.71
CA ALA A 20 -6.18 -18.86 -39.73
C ALA A 20 -6.23 -20.11 -40.63
N TYR A 21 -5.08 -20.69 -40.94
CA TYR A 21 -5.00 -21.93 -41.69
C TYR A 21 -5.53 -23.11 -40.89
N ALA A 22 -5.17 -23.24 -39.60
CA ALA A 22 -5.77 -24.23 -38.71
C ALA A 22 -7.30 -24.08 -38.61
N LEU A 23 -7.80 -22.85 -38.51
CA LEU A 23 -9.25 -22.57 -38.51
C LEU A 23 -9.92 -22.99 -39.82
N PHE A 24 -9.29 -22.69 -40.95
CA PHE A 24 -9.78 -23.06 -42.27
C PHE A 24 -9.89 -24.58 -42.43
N LEU A 25 -8.86 -25.33 -42.02
CA LEU A 25 -8.89 -26.80 -42.03
C LEU A 25 -9.97 -27.36 -41.10
N ALA A 26 -10.09 -26.80 -39.89
CA ALA A 26 -11.13 -27.20 -38.95
C ALA A 26 -12.55 -26.96 -39.50
N ALA A 27 -12.79 -25.80 -40.14
CA ALA A 27 -14.06 -25.50 -40.79
C ALA A 27 -14.35 -26.44 -41.98
N GLY A 28 -13.33 -26.77 -42.77
CA GLY A 28 -13.42 -27.75 -43.85
C GLY A 28 -13.71 -29.17 -43.34
N SER A 29 -13.11 -29.58 -42.23
CA SER A 29 -13.39 -30.84 -41.54
C SER A 29 -14.85 -30.93 -41.11
N LEU A 30 -15.36 -29.91 -40.40
CA LEU A 30 -16.76 -29.85 -39.97
C LEU A 30 -17.73 -29.86 -41.15
N SER A 31 -17.40 -29.16 -42.23
CA SER A 31 -18.26 -29.13 -43.42
C SER A 31 -18.35 -30.49 -44.10
N ARG A 32 -17.22 -31.21 -44.23
CA ARG A 32 -17.18 -32.57 -44.84
C ARG A 32 -17.90 -33.61 -43.97
N THR A 33 -17.78 -33.50 -42.65
CA THR A 33 -18.29 -34.48 -41.68
C THR A 33 -19.66 -34.14 -41.11
N ARG A 34 -20.32 -33.08 -41.60
CA ARG A 34 -21.61 -32.59 -41.12
C ARG A 34 -21.61 -32.22 -39.63
N GLY A 35 -20.52 -31.60 -39.17
CA GLY A 35 -20.39 -31.05 -37.82
C GLY A 35 -19.73 -31.97 -36.80
N ASP A 36 -19.08 -33.05 -37.23
CA ASP A 36 -18.40 -33.98 -36.32
C ASP A 36 -17.09 -33.36 -35.78
N LEU A 37 -17.07 -33.06 -34.49
CA LEU A 37 -15.89 -32.52 -33.80
C LEU A 37 -14.76 -33.53 -33.63
N THR A 38 -15.03 -34.83 -33.72
CA THR A 38 -14.01 -35.88 -33.51
C THR A 38 -12.97 -35.94 -34.63
N ALA A 39 -13.34 -35.52 -35.84
CA ALA A 39 -12.45 -35.48 -37.02
C ALA A 39 -11.54 -34.24 -37.06
N VAL A 40 -11.91 -33.17 -36.34
CA VAL A 40 -11.26 -31.85 -36.43
C VAL A 40 -9.79 -31.89 -36.04
N TRP A 41 -9.44 -32.64 -34.99
CA TRP A 41 -8.05 -32.73 -34.54
C TRP A 41 -7.17 -33.33 -35.63
N ALA A 42 -7.58 -34.47 -36.19
CA ALA A 42 -6.83 -35.18 -37.22
C ALA A 42 -6.59 -34.31 -38.48
N ASP A 43 -7.56 -33.48 -38.85
CA ASP A 43 -7.48 -32.63 -40.04
C ASP A 43 -6.72 -31.31 -39.81
N ALA A 44 -6.69 -30.78 -38.58
CA ALA A 44 -6.28 -29.39 -38.32
C ALA A 44 -5.21 -29.19 -37.23
N SER A 45 -4.78 -30.23 -36.50
CA SER A 45 -3.85 -30.06 -35.38
C SER A 45 -2.46 -29.62 -35.82
N ALA A 46 -1.94 -30.14 -36.94
CA ALA A 46 -0.57 -29.88 -37.39
C ALA A 46 -0.21 -28.37 -37.44
N PRO A 47 -0.97 -27.48 -38.13
CA PRO A 47 -0.67 -26.06 -38.09
C PRO A 47 -0.90 -25.43 -36.72
N ALA A 48 -1.90 -25.88 -35.96
CA ALA A 48 -2.19 -25.39 -34.61
C ALA A 48 -1.05 -25.70 -33.62
N GLU A 49 -0.45 -26.89 -33.71
CA GLU A 49 0.69 -27.32 -32.91
C GLU A 49 1.90 -26.41 -33.13
N ILE A 50 2.23 -26.12 -34.40
CA ILE A 50 3.38 -25.27 -34.77
C ILE A 50 3.23 -23.88 -34.15
N VAL A 51 2.07 -23.24 -34.33
CA VAL A 51 1.84 -21.89 -33.78
C VAL A 51 1.70 -21.90 -32.26
N GLN A 52 1.18 -22.97 -31.66
CA GLN A 52 1.08 -23.11 -30.21
C GLN A 52 2.46 -23.24 -29.56
N TRP A 53 3.39 -23.99 -30.16
CA TRP A 53 4.78 -24.05 -29.73
C TRP A 53 5.50 -22.71 -29.93
N ALA A 54 5.22 -22.00 -31.03
CA ALA A 54 5.77 -20.66 -31.27
C ALA A 54 5.37 -19.64 -30.19
N MET A 55 4.28 -19.86 -29.43
CA MET A 55 3.89 -19.01 -28.31
C MET A 55 4.89 -19.01 -27.14
N LEU A 56 5.78 -20.01 -27.04
CA LEU A 56 6.88 -19.98 -26.07
C LEU A 56 7.79 -18.75 -26.26
N LEU A 57 7.93 -18.26 -27.50
CA LEU A 57 8.68 -17.04 -27.79
C LEU A 57 8.02 -15.80 -27.17
N GLU A 58 6.72 -15.81 -26.90
CA GLU A 58 6.05 -14.68 -26.24
C GLU A 58 6.51 -14.50 -24.79
N ILE A 59 6.87 -15.61 -24.13
CA ILE A 59 7.48 -15.57 -22.80
C ILE A 59 8.84 -14.85 -22.91
N VAL A 60 9.63 -15.17 -23.94
CA VAL A 60 10.91 -14.50 -24.21
C VAL A 60 10.72 -13.02 -24.55
N HIS A 61 9.71 -12.67 -25.35
CA HIS A 61 9.39 -11.27 -25.68
C HIS A 61 9.02 -10.47 -24.44
N ALA A 62 8.27 -11.06 -23.51
CA ALA A 62 7.93 -10.42 -22.24
C ALA A 62 9.15 -10.32 -21.30
N LEU A 63 9.95 -11.38 -21.18
CA LEU A 63 11.16 -11.42 -20.35
C LEU A 63 12.20 -10.38 -20.76
N THR A 64 12.41 -10.22 -22.06
CA THR A 64 13.40 -9.27 -22.63
C THR A 64 12.88 -7.83 -22.69
N GLY A 65 11.59 -7.61 -22.39
CA GLY A 65 10.95 -6.30 -22.50
C GLY A 65 10.67 -5.86 -23.94
N ALA A 66 10.81 -6.76 -24.93
CA ALA A 66 10.42 -6.51 -26.31
C ALA A 66 8.94 -6.15 -26.45
N VAL A 67 8.09 -6.69 -25.56
CA VAL A 67 6.69 -6.31 -25.42
C VAL A 67 6.39 -5.94 -23.97
N ARG A 68 5.55 -4.90 -23.77
CA ARG A 68 5.14 -4.42 -22.45
C ARG A 68 4.04 -5.30 -21.84
N SER A 69 4.40 -6.53 -21.45
CA SER A 69 3.48 -7.50 -20.84
C SER A 69 4.02 -8.02 -19.50
N PRO A 70 3.18 -8.26 -18.48
CA PRO A 70 3.62 -8.90 -17.24
C PRO A 70 4.06 -10.34 -17.50
N VAL A 71 5.33 -10.64 -17.27
CA VAL A 71 5.96 -11.95 -17.57
C VAL A 71 5.18 -13.11 -16.95
N PHE A 72 4.83 -13.03 -15.68
CA PHE A 72 4.12 -14.10 -14.96
C PHE A 72 2.75 -14.41 -15.59
N THR A 73 2.02 -13.38 -16.03
CA THR A 73 0.73 -13.56 -16.71
C THR A 73 0.90 -14.24 -18.06
N VAL A 74 1.89 -13.84 -18.86
CA VAL A 74 2.18 -14.46 -20.17
C VAL A 74 2.60 -15.92 -19.97
N PHE A 75 3.45 -16.18 -18.98
CA PHE A 75 3.89 -17.54 -18.62
C PHE A 75 2.69 -18.44 -18.31
N LEU A 76 1.79 -18.05 -17.42
CA LEU A 76 0.61 -18.86 -17.08
C LEU A 76 -0.32 -19.09 -18.30
N GLN A 77 -0.52 -18.06 -19.12
CA GLN A 77 -1.35 -18.15 -20.32
C GLN A 77 -0.77 -19.12 -21.36
N VAL A 78 0.54 -19.09 -21.58
CA VAL A 78 1.19 -19.98 -22.54
C VAL A 78 1.29 -21.41 -21.97
N MET A 79 1.74 -21.55 -20.73
CA MET A 79 1.97 -22.86 -20.11
C MET A 79 0.69 -23.67 -19.94
N SER A 80 -0.44 -23.04 -19.61
CA SER A 80 -1.73 -23.75 -19.51
C SER A 80 -2.10 -24.45 -20.83
N ARG A 81 -1.93 -23.78 -21.97
CA ARG A 81 -2.23 -24.35 -23.29
C ARG A 81 -1.19 -25.35 -23.76
N ILE A 82 0.09 -25.13 -23.43
CA ILE A 82 1.15 -26.11 -23.67
C ILE A 82 0.89 -27.42 -22.90
N VAL A 83 0.40 -27.34 -21.67
CA VAL A 83 0.01 -28.52 -20.89
C VAL A 83 -1.18 -29.24 -21.54
N ALA A 84 -2.24 -28.51 -21.94
CA ALA A 84 -3.38 -29.11 -22.62
C ALA A 84 -2.99 -29.79 -23.94
N LEU A 85 -2.14 -29.13 -24.75
CA LEU A 85 -1.58 -29.70 -25.98
C LEU A 85 -0.72 -30.94 -25.68
N GLY A 86 0.20 -30.84 -24.72
CA GLY A 86 1.08 -31.94 -24.33
C GLY A 86 0.31 -33.18 -23.87
N VAL A 87 -0.78 -32.99 -23.11
CA VAL A 87 -1.66 -34.10 -22.70
C VAL A 87 -2.32 -34.77 -23.91
N ALA A 88 -2.82 -34.00 -24.88
CA ALA A 88 -3.40 -34.55 -26.11
C ALA A 88 -2.38 -35.31 -26.97
N LEU A 89 -1.12 -34.87 -26.99
CA LEU A 89 -0.03 -35.55 -27.71
C LEU A 89 0.45 -36.83 -26.99
N VAL A 90 0.54 -36.80 -25.66
CA VAL A 90 0.94 -37.96 -24.84
C VAL A 90 -0.15 -39.04 -24.80
N ALA A 91 -1.43 -38.66 -24.95
CA ALA A 91 -2.55 -39.59 -25.01
C ALA A 91 -3.27 -39.54 -26.38
N PRO A 92 -2.69 -40.15 -27.45
CA PRO A 92 -3.24 -40.09 -28.81
C PRO A 92 -4.69 -40.55 -28.93
N SER A 93 -5.13 -41.49 -28.09
CA SER A 93 -6.52 -41.97 -28.07
C SER A 93 -7.53 -40.85 -27.81
N VAL A 94 -7.15 -39.80 -27.07
CA VAL A 94 -8.01 -38.65 -26.76
C VAL A 94 -8.15 -37.68 -27.93
N GLN A 95 -7.27 -37.73 -28.93
CA GLN A 95 -7.32 -36.85 -30.10
C GLN A 95 -8.62 -37.03 -30.92
N SER A 96 -9.21 -38.22 -30.87
CA SER A 96 -10.52 -38.53 -31.43
C SER A 96 -11.72 -38.11 -30.57
N HIS A 97 -11.47 -37.54 -29.38
CA HIS A 97 -12.53 -37.04 -28.51
C HIS A 97 -13.01 -35.66 -28.98
N TRP A 98 -14.32 -35.44 -29.01
CA TRP A 98 -14.93 -34.17 -29.48
C TRP A 98 -14.40 -32.92 -28.76
N ALA A 99 -13.96 -33.07 -27.51
CA ALA A 99 -13.36 -31.99 -26.71
C ALA A 99 -12.06 -31.44 -27.32
N CYS A 100 -11.25 -32.28 -27.98
CA CYS A 100 -10.04 -31.86 -28.68
C CYS A 100 -10.39 -30.97 -29.88
N GLY A 101 -11.42 -31.34 -30.65
CA GLY A 101 -11.94 -30.52 -31.74
C GLY A 101 -12.50 -29.18 -31.25
N LEU A 102 -13.28 -29.19 -30.16
CA LEU A 102 -13.83 -27.97 -29.56
C LEU A 102 -12.72 -27.03 -29.05
N MET A 103 -11.69 -27.59 -28.40
CA MET A 103 -10.51 -26.87 -27.93
C MET A 103 -9.79 -26.19 -29.09
N LEU A 104 -9.44 -26.94 -30.14
CA LEU A 104 -8.72 -26.43 -31.31
C LEU A 104 -9.49 -25.32 -32.02
N ILE A 105 -10.79 -25.48 -32.25
CA ILE A 105 -11.62 -24.45 -32.89
C ILE A 105 -11.68 -23.19 -32.02
N SER A 106 -11.91 -23.35 -30.72
CA SER A 106 -11.97 -22.21 -29.78
C SER A 106 -10.65 -21.45 -29.74
N TRP A 107 -9.53 -22.19 -29.77
CA TRP A 107 -8.18 -21.64 -29.84
C TRP A 107 -7.96 -20.84 -31.12
N SER A 108 -8.28 -21.41 -32.28
CA SER A 108 -8.09 -20.72 -33.55
C SER A 108 -8.97 -19.48 -33.69
N LEU A 109 -10.24 -19.54 -33.25
CA LEU A 109 -11.17 -18.40 -33.28
C LEU A 109 -10.75 -17.23 -32.38
N VAL A 110 -10.05 -17.49 -31.27
CA VAL A 110 -9.57 -16.42 -30.37
C VAL A 110 -8.22 -15.87 -30.81
N GLU A 111 -7.35 -16.70 -31.38
CA GLU A 111 -5.98 -16.32 -31.73
C GLU A 111 -5.91 -15.52 -33.04
N VAL A 112 -6.74 -15.82 -34.05
CA VAL A 112 -6.74 -15.06 -35.31
C VAL A 112 -6.98 -13.55 -35.07
N PRO A 113 -8.04 -13.13 -34.35
CA PRO A 113 -8.24 -11.71 -34.05
C PRO A 113 -7.20 -11.13 -33.09
N ARG A 114 -6.57 -11.96 -32.25
CA ARG A 114 -5.51 -11.51 -31.32
C ARG A 114 -4.25 -11.12 -32.07
N TYR A 115 -3.75 -11.97 -32.95
CA TYR A 115 -2.58 -11.65 -33.75
C TYR A 115 -2.89 -10.57 -34.80
N ALA A 116 -4.10 -10.54 -35.36
CA ALA A 116 -4.55 -9.43 -36.20
C ALA A 116 -4.54 -8.09 -35.44
N PHE A 117 -4.96 -8.08 -34.17
CA PHE A 117 -4.92 -6.88 -33.32
C PHE A 117 -3.48 -6.43 -33.05
N TYR A 118 -2.56 -7.34 -32.72
CA TYR A 118 -1.16 -6.99 -32.47
C TYR A 118 -0.45 -6.49 -33.73
N LEU A 119 -0.69 -7.13 -34.87
CA LEU A 119 -0.18 -6.67 -36.17
C LEU A 119 -0.70 -5.26 -36.50
N ASN A 120 -2.01 -5.05 -36.37
CA ASN A 120 -2.63 -3.76 -36.66
C ASN A 120 -2.16 -2.65 -35.69
N ALA A 121 -1.90 -2.99 -34.42
CA ALA A 121 -1.34 -2.06 -33.45
C ALA A 121 0.11 -1.68 -33.76
N LEU A 122 0.93 -2.61 -34.29
CA LEU A 122 2.31 -2.32 -34.69
C LEU A 122 2.41 -1.47 -35.96
N LEU A 123 1.49 -1.69 -36.90
CA LEU A 123 1.46 -0.97 -38.18
C LEU A 123 0.78 0.41 -38.09
N SER A 124 -0.02 0.65 -37.04
CA SER A 124 -0.74 1.90 -36.87
C SER A 124 0.14 3.02 -36.28
N PRO A 125 0.13 4.24 -36.85
CA PRO A 125 0.84 5.40 -36.29
C PRO A 125 0.38 5.77 -34.88
N LYS A 126 -0.85 5.39 -34.50
CA LYS A 126 -1.44 5.62 -33.17
C LYS A 126 -1.40 4.37 -32.27
N GLY A 127 -0.58 3.38 -32.63
CA GLY A 127 -0.47 2.13 -31.87
C GLY A 127 -1.82 1.41 -31.73
N SER A 128 -2.08 0.87 -30.55
CA SER A 128 -3.34 0.17 -30.24
C SER A 128 -4.60 1.05 -30.38
N GLU A 129 -4.49 2.37 -30.27
CA GLU A 129 -5.62 3.29 -30.38
C GLU A 129 -6.10 3.45 -31.82
N GLY A 130 -5.18 3.35 -32.78
CA GLY A 130 -5.47 3.41 -34.20
C GLY A 130 -5.86 2.07 -34.81
N THR A 131 -6.26 1.09 -33.98
CA THR A 131 -6.67 -0.23 -34.48
C THR A 131 -8.05 -0.20 -35.12
N LEU A 132 -8.26 -1.00 -36.17
CA LEU A 132 -9.57 -1.13 -36.82
C LEU A 132 -10.63 -1.61 -35.83
N TYR A 133 -11.81 -0.97 -35.84
CA TYR A 133 -12.85 -1.24 -34.85
C TYR A 133 -13.32 -2.70 -34.84
N PRO A 134 -13.55 -3.39 -35.99
CA PRO A 134 -13.94 -4.80 -35.96
C PRO A 134 -12.91 -5.70 -35.27
N VAL A 135 -11.61 -5.49 -35.54
CA VAL A 135 -10.50 -6.25 -34.94
C VAL A 135 -10.42 -5.98 -33.42
N PHE A 136 -10.53 -4.72 -33.03
CA PHE A 136 -10.60 -4.32 -31.62
C PHE A 136 -11.80 -4.97 -30.91
N TRP A 137 -12.98 -4.92 -31.53
CA TRP A 137 -14.18 -5.50 -30.96
C TRP A 137 -14.03 -7.00 -30.79
N LEU A 138 -13.58 -7.73 -31.82
CA LEU A 138 -13.38 -9.18 -31.76
C LEU A 138 -12.41 -9.55 -30.64
N ARG A 139 -11.26 -8.87 -30.55
CA ARG A 139 -10.24 -9.11 -29.51
C ARG A 139 -10.79 -9.03 -28.09
N TYR A 140 -11.67 -8.07 -27.83
CA TYR A 140 -12.22 -7.79 -26.50
C TYR A 140 -13.66 -8.30 -26.29
N SER A 141 -14.28 -8.97 -27.26
CA SER A 141 -15.65 -9.50 -27.17
C SER A 141 -15.71 -11.02 -27.22
N LEU A 142 -14.88 -11.67 -28.06
CA LEU A 142 -15.03 -13.10 -28.34
C LEU A 142 -14.87 -14.00 -27.13
N PHE A 143 -14.16 -13.53 -26.09
CA PHE A 143 -14.03 -14.25 -24.82
C PHE A 143 -15.40 -14.61 -24.20
N GLY A 144 -16.48 -13.86 -24.49
CA GLY A 144 -17.82 -14.17 -23.97
C GLY A 144 -18.29 -15.59 -24.29
N ILE A 145 -17.89 -16.11 -25.46
CA ILE A 145 -18.24 -17.46 -25.93
C ILE A 145 -17.01 -18.37 -25.90
N LEU A 146 -15.88 -17.89 -26.45
CA LEU A 146 -14.70 -18.72 -26.67
C LEU A 146 -13.97 -19.10 -25.38
N TYR A 147 -14.19 -18.33 -24.30
CA TYR A 147 -13.57 -18.62 -23.01
C TYR A 147 -14.23 -19.83 -22.32
N PRO A 148 -15.58 -19.89 -22.17
CA PRO A 148 -16.26 -21.11 -21.75
C PRO A 148 -15.98 -22.32 -22.65
N THR A 149 -16.05 -22.19 -23.98
CA THR A 149 -15.88 -23.34 -24.89
C THR A 149 -14.44 -23.83 -24.91
N GLY A 150 -13.45 -22.93 -24.88
CA GLY A 150 -12.03 -23.26 -24.84
C GLY A 150 -11.65 -24.00 -23.56
N ILE A 151 -12.02 -23.46 -22.39
CA ILE A 151 -11.74 -24.13 -21.10
C ILE A 151 -12.46 -25.48 -21.01
N THR A 152 -13.70 -25.57 -21.48
CA THR A 152 -14.43 -26.84 -21.51
C THR A 152 -13.70 -27.88 -22.36
N GLY A 153 -13.23 -27.49 -23.56
CA GLY A 153 -12.44 -28.35 -24.43
C GLY A 153 -11.14 -28.81 -23.77
N GLU A 154 -10.38 -27.89 -23.17
CA GLU A 154 -9.12 -28.20 -22.46
C GLU A 154 -9.34 -29.14 -21.27
N CYS A 155 -10.29 -28.82 -20.39
CA CYS A 155 -10.56 -29.61 -19.19
C CYS A 155 -11.08 -31.01 -19.52
N LEU A 156 -11.98 -31.15 -20.50
CA LEU A 156 -12.51 -32.45 -20.89
C LEU A 156 -11.48 -33.30 -21.62
N THR A 157 -10.60 -32.68 -22.41
CA THR A 157 -9.45 -33.36 -23.02
C THR A 157 -8.53 -33.93 -21.94
N MET A 158 -8.16 -33.10 -20.95
CA MET A 158 -7.34 -33.53 -19.81
C MET A 158 -8.02 -34.60 -18.94
N TRP A 159 -9.33 -34.46 -18.71
CA TRP A 159 -10.11 -35.43 -17.95
C TRP A 159 -10.19 -36.78 -18.66
N ALA A 160 -10.47 -36.80 -19.97
CA ALA A 160 -10.48 -38.02 -20.77
C ALA A 160 -9.10 -38.71 -20.77
N ALA A 161 -8.02 -37.92 -20.86
CA ALA A 161 -6.65 -38.44 -20.84
C ALA A 161 -6.27 -39.13 -19.52
N CYS A 162 -6.85 -38.72 -18.39
CA CYS A 162 -6.62 -39.35 -17.09
C CYS A 162 -6.98 -40.85 -17.06
N SER A 163 -7.84 -41.32 -17.98
CA SER A 163 -8.26 -42.71 -18.06
C SER A 163 -7.43 -43.53 -19.06
N THR A 164 -6.39 -42.95 -19.67
CA THR A 164 -5.60 -43.61 -20.72
C THR A 164 -4.35 -44.29 -20.15
N PRO A 165 -4.01 -45.51 -20.63
CA PRO A 165 -2.75 -46.17 -20.25
C PRO A 165 -1.51 -45.36 -20.65
N ALA A 166 -1.58 -44.65 -21.77
CA ALA A 166 -0.48 -43.85 -22.29
C ALA A 166 -0.09 -42.71 -21.33
N LEU A 167 -1.07 -41.97 -20.78
CA LEU A 167 -0.79 -40.94 -19.79
C LEU A 167 -0.31 -41.54 -18.46
N ALA A 168 -0.88 -42.67 -18.03
CA ALA A 168 -0.46 -43.34 -16.80
C ALA A 168 1.00 -43.83 -16.86
N ALA A 169 1.46 -44.26 -18.04
CA ALA A 169 2.82 -44.72 -18.28
C ALA A 169 3.84 -43.59 -18.51
N PHE A 170 3.38 -42.36 -18.78
CA PHE A 170 4.26 -41.24 -19.14
C PHE A 170 5.24 -40.84 -18.03
N LEU A 171 4.84 -40.97 -16.76
CA LEU A 171 5.71 -40.77 -15.60
C LEU A 171 5.56 -41.91 -14.59
N PRO A 172 6.63 -42.29 -13.88
CA PRO A 172 6.60 -43.38 -12.90
C PRO A 172 5.47 -43.23 -11.88
N GLY A 173 4.85 -44.36 -11.51
CA GLY A 173 3.83 -44.41 -10.47
C GLY A 173 2.52 -43.68 -10.79
N GLY A 174 2.23 -43.38 -12.06
CA GLY A 174 1.02 -42.64 -12.45
C GLY A 174 1.08 -41.15 -12.07
N LEU A 175 2.27 -40.61 -11.84
CA LEU A 175 2.47 -39.22 -11.44
C LEU A 175 1.88 -38.23 -12.45
N ALA A 176 1.96 -38.53 -13.76
CA ALA A 176 1.38 -37.69 -14.81
C ALA A 176 -0.15 -37.53 -14.65
N VAL A 177 -0.87 -38.62 -14.38
CA VAL A 177 -2.32 -38.58 -14.11
C VAL A 177 -2.62 -37.77 -12.85
N THR A 178 -1.80 -37.91 -11.81
CA THR A 178 -1.94 -37.15 -10.56
C THR A 178 -1.76 -35.64 -10.80
N LEU A 179 -0.73 -35.25 -11.56
CA LEU A 179 -0.47 -33.85 -11.90
C LEU A 179 -1.59 -33.24 -12.74
N VAL A 180 -2.16 -33.99 -13.69
CA VAL A 180 -3.31 -33.52 -14.49
C VAL A 180 -4.56 -33.34 -13.63
N LYS A 181 -4.85 -34.29 -12.72
CA LYS A 181 -5.97 -34.14 -11.76
C LYS A 181 -5.79 -32.93 -10.85
N LEU A 182 -4.57 -32.69 -10.35
CA LEU A 182 -4.25 -31.50 -9.57
C LEU A 182 -4.44 -30.23 -10.39
N ASN A 183 -3.97 -30.21 -11.64
CA ASN A 183 -4.19 -29.08 -12.54
C ASN A 183 -5.69 -28.77 -12.71
N LEU A 184 -6.51 -29.78 -12.98
CA LEU A 184 -7.97 -29.63 -13.10
C LEU A 184 -8.62 -29.11 -11.82
N ALA A 185 -8.17 -29.58 -10.65
CA ALA A 185 -8.67 -29.15 -9.35
C ALA A 185 -8.44 -27.65 -9.08
N PHE A 186 -7.37 -27.06 -9.62
CA PHE A 186 -7.14 -25.61 -9.56
C PHE A 186 -7.74 -24.85 -10.73
N TYR A 187 -7.72 -25.43 -11.93
CA TYR A 187 -8.10 -24.75 -13.16
C TYR A 187 -9.62 -24.50 -13.22
N VAL A 188 -10.44 -25.50 -12.87
CA VAL A 188 -11.91 -25.39 -12.91
C VAL A 188 -12.43 -24.31 -11.95
N PRO A 189 -12.03 -24.25 -10.66
CA PRO A 189 -12.42 -23.15 -9.78
C PRO A 189 -11.83 -21.79 -10.18
N GLY A 190 -10.68 -21.77 -10.86
CA GLY A 190 -10.03 -20.55 -11.35
C GLY A 190 -10.73 -19.91 -12.56
N ALA A 191 -11.40 -20.71 -13.39
CA ALA A 191 -11.98 -20.28 -14.67
C ALA A 191 -12.97 -19.08 -14.56
N PRO A 192 -13.91 -19.03 -13.59
CA PRO A 192 -14.81 -17.88 -13.43
C PRO A 192 -14.07 -16.58 -13.13
N PHE A 193 -12.99 -16.62 -12.34
CA PHE A 193 -12.20 -15.45 -12.00
C PHE A 193 -11.48 -14.88 -13.24
N MET A 194 -10.93 -15.76 -14.07
CA MET A 194 -10.26 -15.34 -15.30
C MET A 194 -11.27 -14.79 -16.34
N TYR A 195 -12.48 -15.36 -16.43
CA TYR A 195 -13.57 -14.81 -17.25
C TYR A 195 -13.97 -13.40 -16.80
N LEU A 196 -14.19 -13.20 -15.49
CA LEU A 196 -14.50 -11.87 -14.93
C LEU A 196 -13.37 -10.87 -15.16
N ASN A 197 -12.12 -11.32 -15.13
CA ASN A 197 -10.97 -10.49 -15.49
C ASN A 197 -11.05 -10.02 -16.96
N MET A 198 -11.46 -10.88 -17.89
CA MET A 198 -11.69 -10.50 -19.29
C MET A 198 -12.84 -9.50 -19.45
N VAL A 199 -13.92 -9.62 -18.67
CA VAL A 199 -14.99 -8.61 -18.61
C VAL A 199 -14.45 -7.25 -18.17
N LYS A 200 -13.59 -7.22 -17.15
CA LYS A 200 -12.93 -6.00 -16.68
C LYS A 200 -12.00 -5.42 -17.76
N ASN A 201 -11.23 -6.26 -18.43
CA ASN A 201 -10.34 -5.86 -19.52
C ASN A 201 -11.12 -5.23 -20.68
N ARG A 202 -12.27 -5.81 -21.06
CA ARG A 202 -13.20 -5.23 -22.05
C ARG A 202 -13.64 -3.83 -21.63
N LYS A 203 -14.19 -3.67 -20.42
CA LYS A 203 -14.66 -2.36 -19.92
C LYS A 203 -13.54 -1.31 -19.95
N SER A 204 -12.33 -1.70 -19.53
CA SER A 204 -11.15 -0.84 -19.54
C SER A 204 -10.72 -0.44 -20.96
N ALA A 205 -10.66 -1.40 -21.89
CA ALA A 205 -10.27 -1.15 -23.27
C ALA A 205 -11.26 -0.20 -23.99
N PHE A 206 -12.57 -0.41 -23.81
CA PHE A 206 -13.59 0.47 -24.38
C PHE A 206 -13.54 1.87 -23.79
N LYS A 207 -13.34 2.01 -22.47
CA LYS A 207 -13.16 3.32 -21.82
C LYS A 207 -11.93 4.07 -22.34
N LYS A 208 -10.85 3.37 -22.68
CA LYS A 208 -9.65 4.00 -23.27
C LYS A 208 -9.89 4.45 -24.72
N ARG A 209 -10.61 3.65 -25.51
CA ARG A 209 -10.92 3.97 -26.91
C ARG A 209 -11.94 5.10 -27.05
N TYR A 210 -12.92 5.13 -26.14
CA TYR A 210 -13.97 6.13 -26.07
C TYR A 210 -13.94 6.78 -24.69
N PRO A 211 -12.96 7.67 -24.44
CA PRO A 211 -12.89 8.37 -23.17
C PRO A 211 -14.18 9.18 -22.98
N PRO A 212 -14.79 9.16 -21.78
CA PRO A 212 -15.92 10.04 -21.51
C PRO A 212 -15.48 11.51 -21.69
N PRO A 213 -16.40 12.42 -22.05
CA PRO A 213 -16.10 13.84 -22.17
C PRO A 213 -15.43 14.34 -20.89
N GLU A 214 -14.39 15.16 -21.05
CA GLU A 214 -13.62 15.70 -19.94
C GLU A 214 -14.58 16.49 -19.05
N LYS A 215 -14.78 16.04 -17.80
CA LYS A 215 -15.61 16.78 -16.86
C LYS A 215 -15.01 18.19 -16.71
N PRO A 216 -15.81 19.26 -16.76
CA PRO A 216 -15.29 20.60 -16.52
C PRO A 216 -14.54 20.59 -15.18
N ARG A 217 -13.26 20.98 -15.23
CA ARG A 217 -12.42 21.00 -14.03
C ARG A 217 -13.02 22.05 -13.10
N PRO A 218 -13.29 21.72 -11.83
CA PRO A 218 -13.73 22.73 -10.88
C PRO A 218 -12.71 23.87 -10.85
N PRO A 219 -13.16 25.12 -10.62
CA PRO A 219 -12.27 26.28 -10.60
C PRO A 219 -11.10 26.03 -9.64
N GLU A 220 -9.88 26.30 -10.12
CA GLU A 220 -8.67 26.09 -9.33
C GLU A 220 -8.73 27.01 -8.10
N ARG A 221 -8.82 26.44 -6.90
CA ARG A 221 -8.84 27.15 -5.62
C ARG A 221 -7.97 26.43 -4.61
N GLY A 222 -7.53 27.15 -3.59
CA GLY A 222 -6.72 26.61 -2.51
C GLY A 222 -5.33 26.18 -2.96
N THR A 223 -4.80 25.15 -2.30
CA THR A 223 -3.42 24.69 -2.47
C THR A 223 -3.23 23.85 -3.73
N GLN A 224 -2.26 24.24 -4.56
CA GLN A 224 -1.97 23.63 -5.86
C GLN A 224 -0.48 23.36 -6.06
N PHE A 225 -0.17 22.33 -6.86
CA PHE A 225 1.18 22.08 -7.35
C PHE A 225 1.60 23.17 -8.33
N PRO A 226 2.90 23.49 -8.49
CA PRO A 226 3.36 24.53 -9.42
C PRO A 226 2.78 24.36 -10.84
N SER A 227 2.37 25.48 -11.46
CA SER A 227 1.92 25.50 -12.86
C SER A 227 3.09 25.29 -13.82
N ASP A 228 2.88 24.52 -14.88
CA ASP A 228 3.85 24.39 -16.00
C ASP A 228 3.74 25.53 -17.04
N GLY A 229 2.89 26.52 -16.78
CA GLY A 229 2.62 27.63 -17.70
C GLY A 229 1.67 27.29 -18.86
N LYS A 230 1.30 26.02 -19.04
CA LYS A 230 0.39 25.50 -20.07
C LYS A 230 -0.91 24.92 -19.47
N GLY A 231 -1.15 25.16 -18.19
CA GLY A 231 -2.32 24.67 -17.46
C GLY A 231 -2.17 23.24 -16.90
N GLY A 232 -0.98 22.64 -16.98
CA GLY A 232 -0.63 21.40 -16.32
C GLY A 232 0.05 21.64 -14.96
N ARG A 233 -0.11 20.70 -14.04
CA ARG A 233 0.49 20.74 -12.69
C ARG A 233 1.11 19.38 -12.38
N SER A 234 2.41 19.23 -12.64
CA SER A 234 3.10 17.94 -12.57
C SER A 234 3.62 17.64 -11.16
N THR A 235 3.03 16.64 -10.49
CA THR A 235 3.53 16.18 -9.18
C THR A 235 4.89 15.51 -9.27
N THR A 236 5.24 14.92 -10.43
CA THR A 236 6.55 14.31 -10.66
C THR A 236 7.65 15.36 -10.71
N VAL A 237 7.43 16.48 -11.41
CA VAL A 237 8.42 17.57 -11.51
C VAL A 237 8.64 18.18 -10.13
N ALA A 238 7.55 18.55 -9.44
CA ALA A 238 7.62 19.09 -8.08
C ALA A 238 8.30 18.11 -7.10
N GLY A 239 7.91 16.83 -7.14
CA GLY A 239 8.49 15.78 -6.31
C GLY A 239 10.00 15.57 -6.54
N LYS A 240 10.48 15.71 -7.77
CA LYS A 240 11.92 15.68 -8.06
C LYS A 240 12.63 16.92 -7.51
N GLN A 241 12.08 18.10 -7.75
CA GLN A 241 12.69 19.38 -7.35
C GLN A 241 12.80 19.50 -5.83
N VAL A 242 11.74 19.17 -5.09
CA VAL A 242 11.77 19.23 -3.61
C VAL A 242 12.79 18.26 -3.03
N ILE A 243 12.90 17.04 -3.56
CA ILE A 243 13.86 16.04 -3.06
C ILE A 243 15.28 16.42 -3.45
N GLU A 244 15.49 16.99 -4.64
CA GLU A 244 16.78 17.55 -5.02
C GLU A 244 17.21 18.64 -4.04
N VAL A 245 16.36 19.63 -3.79
CA VAL A 245 16.66 20.77 -2.90
C VAL A 245 16.87 20.30 -1.46
N ALA A 246 16.04 19.37 -0.97
CA ALA A 246 16.22 18.76 0.34
C ALA A 246 17.57 18.03 0.44
N ILE A 247 17.98 17.27 -0.58
CA ILE A 247 19.30 16.63 -0.58
C ILE A 247 20.41 17.69 -0.58
N ARG A 248 20.34 18.73 -1.42
CA ARG A 248 21.35 19.81 -1.40
C ARG A 248 21.43 20.50 -0.04
N GLY A 249 20.30 20.59 0.67
CA GLY A 249 20.22 21.09 2.04
C GLY A 249 21.10 20.34 3.05
N CYS A 250 21.53 19.11 2.76
CA CYS A 250 22.51 18.41 3.60
C CYS A 250 23.88 19.11 3.64
N GLY A 251 24.21 19.91 2.62
CA GLY A 251 25.40 20.77 2.61
C GLY A 251 26.74 20.07 2.36
N THR A 252 26.76 18.81 1.90
CA THR A 252 27.99 18.06 1.59
C THR A 252 28.21 17.88 0.09
N GLU A 253 29.46 17.63 -0.33
CA GLU A 253 29.77 17.34 -1.74
C GLU A 253 29.06 16.05 -2.22
N ALA A 254 28.98 15.04 -1.35
CA ALA A 254 28.24 13.81 -1.61
C ALA A 254 26.75 14.10 -1.85
N ALA A 255 26.18 15.05 -1.12
CA ALA A 255 24.81 15.50 -1.30
C ALA A 255 24.61 16.26 -2.63
N ALA A 256 25.53 17.14 -3.02
CA ALA A 256 25.47 17.80 -4.33
C ALA A 256 25.45 16.78 -5.48
N LYS A 257 26.32 15.75 -5.44
CA LYS A 257 26.33 14.66 -6.43
C LYS A 257 25.05 13.83 -6.39
N ALA A 258 24.47 13.60 -5.20
CA ALA A 258 23.20 12.88 -5.07
C ALA A 258 22.02 13.67 -5.65
N ALA A 259 22.00 14.99 -5.47
CA ALA A 259 20.99 15.88 -6.04
C ALA A 259 21.02 15.87 -7.58
N GLU A 260 22.20 15.88 -8.20
CA GLU A 260 22.31 15.73 -9.66
C GLU A 260 21.72 14.40 -10.18
N ARG A 261 21.87 13.31 -9.42
CA ARG A 261 21.25 12.02 -9.77
C ARG A 261 19.73 12.08 -9.72
N VAL A 262 19.14 12.86 -8.82
CA VAL A 262 17.68 13.09 -8.79
C VAL A 262 17.23 13.75 -10.09
N GLN A 263 17.92 14.81 -10.53
CA GLN A 263 17.57 15.51 -11.77
C GLN A 263 17.61 14.58 -12.99
N ARG A 264 18.63 13.73 -13.08
CA ARG A 264 18.81 12.77 -14.20
C ARG A 264 17.85 11.58 -14.16
N GLU A 265 17.08 11.39 -13.09
CA GLU A 265 16.13 10.28 -12.97
C GLU A 265 14.97 10.42 -13.97
N LYS A 266 14.92 9.53 -14.96
CA LYS A 266 13.88 9.51 -15.99
C LYS A 266 12.62 8.79 -15.53
N ASN A 267 12.74 7.82 -14.63
CA ASN A 267 11.63 6.98 -14.18
C ASN A 267 11.31 7.19 -12.70
N TRP A 268 10.99 8.43 -12.34
CA TRP A 268 10.72 8.84 -10.96
C TRP A 268 9.66 7.96 -10.28
N ARG A 269 8.59 7.58 -11.00
CA ARG A 269 7.47 6.80 -10.45
C ARG A 269 7.90 5.49 -9.78
N PHE A 270 8.96 4.85 -10.28
CA PHE A 270 9.43 3.55 -9.80
C PHE A 270 10.80 3.60 -9.13
N ASN A 271 11.60 4.63 -9.39
CA ASN A 271 12.98 4.74 -8.92
C ASN A 271 13.19 5.81 -7.84
N TYR A 272 12.16 6.47 -7.33
CA TYR A 272 12.31 7.53 -6.32
C TYR A 272 12.89 7.00 -4.99
N ASN A 273 12.67 5.71 -4.68
CA ASN A 273 13.09 5.09 -3.42
C ASN A 273 14.59 5.18 -3.16
N LYS A 274 15.44 4.96 -4.16
CA LYS A 274 16.91 5.08 -4.01
C LYS A 274 17.35 6.50 -3.67
N HIS A 275 16.61 7.51 -4.12
CA HIS A 275 16.89 8.92 -3.86
C HIS A 275 16.46 9.32 -2.44
N TYR A 276 15.34 8.77 -1.96
CA TYR A 276 14.94 8.91 -0.56
C TYR A 276 15.95 8.24 0.38
N MET A 277 16.44 7.04 0.02
CA MET A 277 17.49 6.36 0.79
C MET A 277 18.77 7.19 0.84
N ALA A 278 19.21 7.75 -0.29
CA ALA A 278 20.36 8.64 -0.33
C ALA A 278 20.16 9.86 0.58
N MET A 279 19.00 10.51 0.50
CA MET A 279 18.66 11.67 1.33
C MET A 279 18.73 11.37 2.83
N VAL A 280 18.13 10.27 3.28
CA VAL A 280 18.15 9.90 4.72
C VAL A 280 19.56 9.53 5.17
N ARG A 281 20.32 8.78 4.36
CA ARG A 281 21.71 8.42 4.68
C ARG A 281 22.60 9.66 4.81
N LEU A 282 22.51 10.59 3.86
CA LEU A 282 23.23 11.87 3.92
C LEU A 282 22.83 12.69 5.15
N GLY A 283 21.53 12.72 5.47
CA GLY A 283 21.04 13.38 6.68
C GLY A 283 21.61 12.79 7.98
N CYS A 284 21.96 11.50 7.99
CA CYS A 284 22.56 10.86 9.16
C CYS A 284 24.04 11.22 9.37
N GLU A 285 24.74 11.74 8.36
CA GLU A 285 26.17 12.06 8.44
C GLU A 285 26.46 13.12 9.52
N THR A 286 25.65 14.18 9.59
CA THR A 286 25.79 15.23 10.62
C THR A 286 24.44 15.77 11.09
N PRO A 287 24.34 16.33 12.31
CA PRO A 287 23.12 16.99 12.77
C PRO A 287 22.71 18.17 11.87
N THR A 288 23.69 18.90 11.33
CA THR A 288 23.44 20.01 10.39
C THR A 288 22.89 19.52 9.06
N ALA A 289 23.32 18.37 8.56
CA ALA A 289 22.82 17.79 7.33
C ALA A 289 21.33 17.39 7.46
N ALA A 290 20.96 16.72 8.56
CA ALA A 290 19.56 16.36 8.83
C ALA A 290 18.64 17.60 8.86
N LEU A 291 19.03 18.64 9.59
CA LEU A 291 18.22 19.86 9.72
C LEU A 291 18.21 20.70 8.46
N GLY A 292 19.35 20.83 7.78
CA GLY A 292 19.46 21.52 6.51
C GLY A 292 18.58 20.87 5.43
N CYS A 293 18.55 19.53 5.39
CA CYS A 293 17.65 18.77 4.52
C CYS A 293 16.18 19.09 4.81
N ALA A 294 15.77 19.02 6.08
CA ALA A 294 14.40 19.27 6.49
C ALA A 294 13.94 20.71 6.18
N ARG A 295 14.79 21.70 6.50
CA ARG A 295 14.50 23.12 6.27
C ARG A 295 14.40 23.41 4.78
N ALA A 296 15.35 22.95 3.98
CA ALA A 296 15.35 23.18 2.53
C ALA A 296 14.12 22.54 1.85
N GLY A 297 13.74 21.33 2.25
CA GLY A 297 12.56 20.65 1.72
C GLY A 297 11.26 21.39 2.02
N LEU A 298 11.01 21.78 3.28
CA LEU A 298 9.80 22.52 3.63
C LEU A 298 9.79 23.96 3.09
N GLN A 299 10.94 24.63 3.04
CA GLN A 299 11.06 25.96 2.43
C GLN A 299 10.67 25.91 0.95
N TRP A 300 11.18 24.93 0.21
CA TRP A 300 10.81 24.74 -1.19
C TRP A 300 9.30 24.59 -1.36
N MET A 301 8.65 23.79 -0.50
CA MET A 301 7.20 23.60 -0.54
C MET A 301 6.45 24.92 -0.34
N ASN A 302 6.85 25.74 0.64
CA ASN A 302 6.22 27.04 0.91
C ASN A 302 6.43 28.06 -0.22
N ASP A 303 7.61 28.05 -0.84
CA ASP A 303 7.98 29.03 -1.88
C ASP A 303 7.49 28.66 -3.29
N ASN A 304 7.27 27.38 -3.57
CA ASN A 304 7.03 26.91 -4.94
C ASN A 304 5.64 26.31 -5.15
N MET A 305 5.03 25.72 -4.11
CA MET A 305 3.61 25.36 -4.22
C MET A 305 2.79 26.65 -4.37
N GLU A 306 1.69 26.56 -5.09
CA GLU A 306 0.81 27.71 -5.33
C GLU A 306 -0.38 27.67 -4.38
N PHE A 307 -0.86 28.84 -3.97
CA PHE A 307 -2.17 28.98 -3.36
C PHE A 307 -3.01 29.97 -4.16
N ILE A 308 -4.28 29.64 -4.36
CA ILE A 308 -5.26 30.47 -5.06
C ILE A 308 -6.36 30.83 -4.05
N ALA A 309 -6.34 32.08 -3.59
CA ALA A 309 -7.26 32.59 -2.61
C ALA A 309 -8.69 32.76 -3.20
N PRO A 310 -9.73 32.78 -2.36
CA PRO A 310 -11.10 33.07 -2.81
C PRO A 310 -11.25 34.43 -3.50
N SER A 311 -10.40 35.40 -3.17
CA SER A 311 -10.32 36.72 -3.83
C SER A 311 -9.79 36.67 -5.27
N GLY A 312 -9.22 35.53 -5.70
CA GLY A 312 -8.52 35.39 -6.97
C GLY A 312 -7.01 35.66 -6.88
N GLU A 313 -6.48 36.11 -5.74
CA GLU A 313 -5.03 36.25 -5.56
C GLU A 313 -4.36 34.88 -5.69
N LYS A 314 -3.31 34.81 -6.52
CA LYS A 314 -2.56 33.60 -6.82
C LYS A 314 -1.06 33.84 -6.69
N GLY A 315 -0.34 32.91 -6.07
CA GLY A 315 1.12 33.00 -5.92
C GLY A 315 1.69 31.89 -5.03
N PRO A 316 2.96 32.02 -4.61
CA PRO A 316 3.61 31.11 -3.66
C PRO A 316 2.76 30.89 -2.41
N PHE A 317 2.68 29.63 -1.96
CA PHE A 317 1.77 29.18 -0.92
C PHE A 317 1.84 30.06 0.33
N GLU A 318 3.02 30.16 0.95
CA GLU A 318 3.15 30.91 2.21
C GLU A 318 2.88 32.41 2.02
N ARG A 319 3.33 32.97 0.88
CA ARG A 319 3.16 34.40 0.57
C ARG A 319 1.69 34.80 0.50
N VAL A 320 0.84 33.97 -0.10
CA VAL A 320 -0.59 34.26 -0.23
C VAL A 320 -1.32 33.90 1.06
N VAL A 321 -1.08 32.70 1.61
CA VAL A 321 -1.79 32.23 2.81
C VAL A 321 -1.55 33.15 4.01
N SER A 322 -0.34 33.67 4.19
CA SER A 322 0.01 34.56 5.31
C SER A 322 -0.70 35.93 5.31
N LYS A 323 -1.28 36.35 4.19
CA LYS A 323 -2.06 37.60 4.10
C LYS A 323 -3.51 37.46 4.56
N THR A 324 -3.94 36.24 4.86
CA THR A 324 -5.31 35.95 5.28
C THR A 324 -5.61 36.58 6.64
N THR A 325 -6.67 37.38 6.72
CA THR A 325 -7.09 38.07 7.96
C THR A 325 -8.31 37.43 8.64
N GLY A 326 -9.08 36.62 7.91
CA GLY A 326 -10.27 35.94 8.44
C GLY A 326 -9.94 34.91 9.52
N LYS A 327 -10.94 34.58 10.35
CA LYS A 327 -10.92 33.47 11.32
C LYS A 327 -12.31 32.84 11.42
N PHE A 328 -12.35 31.64 11.98
CA PHE A 328 -13.61 30.96 12.33
C PHE A 328 -14.13 31.41 13.69
N GLU A 329 -15.43 31.21 13.89
CA GLU A 329 -16.04 31.20 15.21
C GLU A 329 -15.80 29.86 15.91
N THR A 330 -16.06 29.78 17.21
CA THR A 330 -15.76 28.57 18.01
C THR A 330 -17.04 27.91 18.49
N GLY A 331 -17.18 26.62 18.17
CA GLY A 331 -18.16 25.72 18.77
C GLY A 331 -17.53 24.91 19.90
N VAL A 332 -18.28 24.69 20.97
CA VAL A 332 -17.88 23.87 22.12
C VAL A 332 -19.00 22.89 22.47
N VAL A 333 -18.62 21.64 22.70
CA VAL A 333 -19.47 20.59 23.24
C VAL A 333 -18.77 19.95 24.43
N HIS A 334 -19.38 20.05 25.61
CA HIS A 334 -18.86 19.46 26.83
C HIS A 334 -19.35 18.02 26.99
N GLY A 335 -18.44 17.13 27.37
CA GLY A 335 -18.79 15.76 27.76
C GLY A 335 -19.44 15.71 29.14
N THR A 336 -20.29 14.71 29.35
CA THR A 336 -20.99 14.48 30.63
C THR A 336 -20.53 13.20 31.33
N GLY A 337 -19.55 12.50 30.78
CA GLY A 337 -19.00 11.27 31.35
C GLY A 337 -18.21 11.52 32.64
N SER A 338 -18.14 10.50 33.51
CA SER A 338 -17.36 10.57 34.75
C SER A 338 -15.87 10.36 34.51
N LEU A 339 -15.03 11.13 35.20
CA LEU A 339 -13.58 10.94 35.29
C LEU A 339 -13.15 9.98 36.43
N SER A 340 -14.10 9.45 37.20
CA SER A 340 -13.80 8.54 38.30
C SER A 340 -13.37 7.16 37.79
N LYS A 341 -12.27 6.60 38.32
CA LYS A 341 -11.81 5.21 38.07
C LYS A 341 -11.54 4.92 36.58
N LEU A 342 -10.82 5.82 35.90
CA LEU A 342 -10.34 5.57 34.54
C LEU A 342 -9.44 4.34 34.51
N SER A 343 -9.52 3.57 33.42
CA SER A 343 -8.67 2.40 33.19
C SER A 343 -8.28 2.38 31.72
N TYR A 344 -6.97 2.36 31.44
CA TYR A 344 -6.50 2.32 30.06
C TYR A 344 -6.71 0.95 29.46
N ARG A 345 -7.49 0.89 28.38
CA ARG A 345 -7.97 -0.33 27.73
C ARG A 345 -7.47 -0.45 26.30
N VAL A 346 -6.87 -1.58 25.97
CA VAL A 346 -6.37 -1.93 24.62
C VAL A 346 -7.12 -3.14 24.08
N PRO A 347 -7.98 -2.99 23.07
CA PRO A 347 -8.62 -4.13 22.39
C PRO A 347 -7.55 -5.00 21.71
N TYR A 348 -7.50 -6.29 22.02
CA TYR A 348 -6.53 -7.22 21.43
C TYR A 348 -6.98 -8.67 21.56
N ASN A 349 -6.91 -9.41 20.46
CA ASN A 349 -7.10 -10.87 20.42
C ASN A 349 -6.14 -11.51 19.40
N GLY A 350 -4.91 -11.00 19.36
CA GLY A 350 -3.91 -11.35 18.34
C GLY A 350 -3.90 -10.41 17.14
N GLY A 351 -2.87 -10.58 16.30
CA GLY A 351 -2.74 -9.88 15.02
C GLY A 351 -3.91 -10.16 14.07
N TRP A 352 -4.08 -9.27 13.10
CA TRP A 352 -5.03 -9.45 12.00
C TRP A 352 -4.57 -10.57 11.07
N HIS A 353 -5.51 -11.40 10.62
CA HIS A 353 -5.29 -12.44 9.61
C HIS A 353 -6.55 -12.61 8.75
N PRO A 354 -6.45 -13.00 7.46
CA PRO A 354 -7.63 -13.18 6.60
C PRO A 354 -8.70 -14.16 7.14
N SER A 355 -8.29 -15.16 7.94
CA SER A 355 -9.22 -16.08 8.62
C SER A 355 -9.85 -15.50 9.89
N SER A 356 -9.36 -14.38 10.39
CA SER A 356 -9.88 -13.65 11.57
C SER A 356 -9.93 -12.14 11.32
N PRO A 357 -10.72 -11.69 10.32
CA PRO A 357 -10.66 -10.32 9.81
C PRO A 357 -11.40 -9.31 10.70
N LYS A 358 -12.17 -9.78 11.68
CA LYS A 358 -13.01 -8.96 12.55
C LYS A 358 -12.18 -8.22 13.60
N ALA A 359 -12.67 -7.04 13.99
CA ALA A 359 -12.19 -6.31 15.16
C ALA A 359 -12.17 -7.20 16.42
N PRO A 360 -11.31 -6.92 17.42
CA PRO A 360 -11.38 -7.61 18.70
C PRO A 360 -12.79 -7.50 19.29
N PRO A 361 -13.39 -8.59 19.79
CA PRO A 361 -14.68 -8.52 20.46
C PRO A 361 -14.58 -7.69 21.75
N ALA A 362 -15.72 -7.16 22.23
CA ALA A 362 -15.75 -6.24 23.38
C ALA A 362 -15.14 -6.81 24.67
N ASN A 363 -15.12 -8.14 24.84
CA ASN A 363 -14.51 -8.83 25.98
C ASN A 363 -13.00 -9.10 25.82
N ALA A 364 -12.44 -8.95 24.61
CA ALA A 364 -11.02 -9.13 24.35
C ALA A 364 -10.27 -7.80 24.50
N VAL A 365 -10.13 -7.36 25.75
CA VAL A 365 -9.55 -6.08 26.11
C VAL A 365 -8.50 -6.28 27.19
N LEU A 366 -7.30 -5.78 26.93
CA LEU A 366 -6.18 -5.76 27.87
C LEU A 366 -6.22 -4.49 28.72
N HIS A 367 -5.96 -4.62 30.02
CA HIS A 367 -5.80 -3.52 30.97
C HIS A 367 -4.96 -3.98 32.17
N GLY A 368 -4.40 -3.03 32.93
CA GLY A 368 -3.61 -3.34 34.13
C GLY A 368 -2.48 -4.33 33.85
N ASP A 369 -2.31 -5.33 34.71
CA ASP A 369 -1.21 -6.30 34.60
C ASP A 369 -1.26 -7.15 33.32
N ALA A 370 -2.45 -7.43 32.79
CA ALA A 370 -2.59 -8.14 31.51
C ALA A 370 -2.03 -7.32 30.34
N LEU A 371 -2.24 -6.00 30.35
CA LEU A 371 -1.66 -5.10 29.35
C LEU A 371 -0.13 -5.02 29.49
N LYS A 372 0.39 -4.92 30.72
CA LYS A 372 1.84 -4.90 30.97
C LYS A 372 2.51 -6.20 30.52
N ALA A 373 1.91 -7.35 30.83
CA ALA A 373 2.39 -8.65 30.38
C ALA A 373 2.40 -8.74 28.85
N GLN A 374 1.35 -8.26 28.18
CA GLN A 374 1.31 -8.23 26.71
C GLN A 374 2.36 -7.29 26.11
N ALA A 375 2.59 -6.12 26.71
CA ALA A 375 3.61 -5.18 26.27
C ALA A 375 5.01 -5.83 26.32
N ALA A 376 5.33 -6.51 27.42
CA ALA A 376 6.56 -7.27 27.57
C ALA A 376 6.68 -8.40 26.52
N GLN A 377 5.59 -9.13 26.23
CA GLN A 377 5.57 -10.15 25.19
C GLN A 377 5.79 -9.56 23.79
N TRP A 378 5.19 -8.42 23.47
CA TRP A 378 5.42 -7.74 22.20
C TRP A 378 6.88 -7.31 22.05
N ALA A 379 7.49 -6.75 23.10
CA ALA A 379 8.91 -6.40 23.09
C ALA A 379 9.82 -7.63 22.91
N ALA A 380 9.57 -8.70 23.67
CA ALA A 380 10.34 -9.94 23.60
C ALA A 380 10.25 -10.61 22.21
N ARG A 381 9.08 -10.53 21.55
CA ARG A 381 8.88 -11.02 20.18
C ARG A 381 9.42 -10.06 19.11
N GLY A 382 9.87 -8.87 19.50
CA GLY A 382 10.33 -7.83 18.58
C GLY A 382 9.21 -7.18 17.76
N ILE A 383 7.97 -7.20 18.24
CA ILE A 383 6.82 -6.56 17.59
C ILE A 383 6.86 -5.04 17.82
N ILE A 384 7.27 -4.64 19.02
CA ILE A 384 7.52 -3.26 19.42
C ILE A 384 8.91 -3.17 20.06
N GLU A 385 9.47 -1.97 20.12
CA GLU A 385 10.71 -1.71 20.85
C GLU A 385 10.46 -1.59 22.36
N GLN A 386 11.48 -1.86 23.17
CA GLN A 386 11.36 -1.95 24.63
C GLN A 386 10.86 -0.63 25.25
N ASP A 387 11.37 0.50 24.79
CA ASP A 387 10.94 1.82 25.25
C ASP A 387 9.48 2.15 24.89
N ALA A 388 8.93 1.51 23.85
CA ALA A 388 7.51 1.57 23.50
C ALA A 388 6.65 0.75 24.49
N ALA A 389 7.14 -0.42 24.89
CA ALA A 389 6.50 -1.25 25.91
C ALA A 389 6.46 -0.53 27.27
N ASP A 390 7.57 0.08 27.66
CA ASP A 390 7.69 0.83 28.91
C ASP A 390 6.72 2.04 28.92
N ALA A 391 6.60 2.76 27.80
CA ALA A 391 5.65 3.86 27.65
C ALA A 391 4.18 3.40 27.77
N LEU A 392 3.85 2.22 27.24
CA LEU A 392 2.51 1.62 27.35
C LEU A 392 2.21 1.22 28.80
N CYS A 393 3.17 0.60 29.50
CA CYS A 393 3.07 0.27 30.92
C CYS A 393 2.87 1.52 31.77
N TRP A 394 3.69 2.56 31.55
CA TRP A 394 3.58 3.86 32.23
C TRP A 394 2.20 4.46 32.05
N THR A 395 1.67 4.44 30.82
CA THR A 395 0.34 4.99 30.52
C THR A 395 -0.75 4.23 31.27
N SER A 396 -0.66 2.90 31.30
CA SER A 396 -1.61 2.08 32.07
C SER A 396 -1.59 2.41 33.55
N GLU A 397 -0.41 2.65 34.13
CA GLU A 397 -0.25 2.99 35.55
C GLU A 397 -0.75 4.39 35.86
N TYR A 398 -0.42 5.37 35.02
CA TYR A 398 -0.85 6.77 35.17
C TYR A 398 -2.35 6.87 35.38
N PHE A 399 -3.14 6.21 34.53
CA PHE A 399 -4.61 6.23 34.65
C PHE A 399 -5.13 5.33 35.78
N ALA A 400 -4.47 4.22 36.09
CA ALA A 400 -4.83 3.39 37.24
C ALA A 400 -4.68 4.13 38.59
N GLN A 401 -3.76 5.11 38.66
CA GLN A 401 -3.58 6.00 39.81
C GLN A 401 -4.63 7.14 39.90
N GLY A 402 -5.68 7.10 39.07
CA GLY A 402 -6.77 8.08 39.09
C GLY A 402 -6.47 9.39 38.37
N GLN A 403 -5.39 9.46 37.58
CA GLN A 403 -5.09 10.62 36.75
C GLN A 403 -6.03 10.69 35.53
N SER A 404 -6.07 11.85 34.86
CA SER A 404 -6.86 12.07 33.64
C SER A 404 -6.19 13.06 32.69
N LEU A 405 -6.74 13.23 31.49
CA LEU A 405 -6.31 14.28 30.54
C LEU A 405 -7.04 15.62 30.72
N LYS A 406 -7.69 15.83 31.87
CA LYS A 406 -8.33 17.11 32.18
C LYS A 406 -7.29 18.25 32.11
N GLY A 407 -7.59 19.30 31.35
CA GLY A 407 -6.67 20.42 31.12
C GLY A 407 -5.62 20.20 30.03
N VAL A 408 -5.68 19.07 29.31
CA VAL A 408 -4.84 18.79 28.14
C VAL A 408 -5.67 18.96 26.87
N TYR A 409 -5.15 19.75 25.93
CA TYR A 409 -5.82 20.10 24.70
C TYR A 409 -5.12 19.47 23.49
N PHE A 410 -5.87 18.71 22.70
CA PHE A 410 -5.36 18.03 21.50
C PHE A 410 -6.00 18.63 20.25
N VAL A 411 -5.26 19.47 19.55
CA VAL A 411 -5.58 19.91 18.20
C VAL A 411 -5.38 18.74 17.24
N MET A 412 -6.49 18.21 16.73
CA MET A 412 -6.50 17.06 15.83
C MET A 412 -6.84 17.50 14.41
N ILE A 413 -5.83 17.58 13.55
CA ILE A 413 -6.04 17.74 12.11
C ILE A 413 -6.38 16.35 11.55
N GLY A 414 -7.63 16.17 11.12
CA GLY A 414 -8.21 14.88 10.76
C GLY A 414 -8.88 14.16 11.93
N ALA A 415 -9.67 14.87 12.74
CA ALA A 415 -10.37 14.32 13.90
C ALA A 415 -11.28 13.11 13.58
N GLY A 416 -11.89 13.07 12.39
CA GLY A 416 -12.70 11.96 11.93
C GLY A 416 -11.94 10.82 11.24
N SER A 417 -10.60 10.89 11.18
CA SER A 417 -9.75 9.86 10.59
C SER A 417 -9.88 8.52 11.33
N ALA A 418 -9.76 7.42 10.59
CA ALA A 418 -9.89 6.07 11.13
C ALA A 418 -8.76 5.72 12.12
N MET A 419 -7.56 6.25 11.88
CA MET A 419 -6.34 5.98 12.67
C MET A 419 -6.11 7.01 13.79
N GLY A 420 -6.88 8.09 13.84
CA GLY A 420 -6.70 9.15 14.84
C GLY A 420 -7.11 8.68 16.25
N PRO A 421 -6.44 9.17 17.31
CA PRO A 421 -6.73 8.81 18.70
C PRO A 421 -8.02 9.44 19.27
N PHE A 422 -8.90 10.00 18.43
CA PHE A 422 -10.04 10.84 18.82
C PHE A 422 -10.92 10.22 19.92
N PRO A 423 -11.46 8.99 19.75
CA PRO A 423 -12.32 8.41 20.78
C PRO A 423 -11.58 8.16 22.09
N LYS A 424 -10.31 7.74 21.99
CA LYS A 424 -9.49 7.40 23.15
C LYS A 424 -9.10 8.65 23.95
N LEU A 425 -8.80 9.76 23.29
CA LEU A 425 -8.53 11.03 23.98
C LEU A 425 -9.75 11.52 24.77
N LEU A 426 -10.94 11.45 24.16
CA LEU A 426 -12.20 11.79 24.81
C LEU A 426 -12.51 10.88 26.00
N GLU A 427 -12.34 9.56 25.84
CA GLU A 427 -12.48 8.56 26.90
C GLU A 427 -11.60 8.86 28.11
N MET A 428 -10.37 9.35 27.88
CA MET A 428 -9.42 9.69 28.96
C MET A 428 -9.57 11.13 29.49
N GLY A 429 -10.59 11.88 29.07
CA GLY A 429 -10.95 13.19 29.61
C GLY A 429 -10.28 14.40 28.96
N ALA A 430 -9.71 14.24 27.77
CA ALA A 430 -9.05 15.34 27.06
C ALA A 430 -10.06 16.34 26.48
N THR A 431 -9.58 17.55 26.19
CA THR A 431 -10.29 18.46 25.27
C THR A 431 -9.71 18.31 23.87
N VAL A 432 -10.53 17.89 22.91
CA VAL A 432 -10.11 17.76 21.51
C VAL A 432 -10.53 19.00 20.74
N VAL A 433 -9.57 19.67 20.10
CA VAL A 433 -9.81 20.75 19.14
C VAL A 433 -9.81 20.15 17.75
N ALA A 434 -11.00 19.87 17.22
CA ALA A 434 -11.17 19.13 15.98
C ALA A 434 -11.07 20.02 14.76
N ILE A 435 -10.16 19.66 13.87
CA ILE A 435 -10.10 20.12 12.49
C ILE A 435 -10.36 18.90 11.61
N ASP A 436 -11.28 19.00 10.66
CA ASP A 436 -11.48 17.95 9.68
C ASP A 436 -11.95 18.55 8.37
N ILE A 437 -11.58 17.90 7.27
CA ILE A 437 -11.83 18.39 5.92
C ILE A 437 -13.23 18.00 5.45
N PRO A 438 -13.89 18.82 4.60
CA PRO A 438 -15.11 18.42 3.93
C PRO A 438 -14.80 17.17 3.09
N GLY A 439 -15.50 16.08 3.38
CA GLY A 439 -15.17 14.81 2.77
C GLY A 439 -15.59 14.72 1.30
N SER A 440 -14.84 13.94 0.53
CA SER A 440 -15.37 13.17 -0.59
C SER A 440 -14.90 11.73 -0.46
N TRP A 441 -15.81 10.75 -0.54
CA TRP A 441 -15.46 9.33 -0.44
C TRP A 441 -15.28 8.74 -1.84
N GLY A 442 -14.14 8.08 -2.08
CA GLY A 442 -13.91 7.31 -3.31
C GLY A 442 -14.05 8.15 -4.58
N ALA A 443 -14.88 7.72 -5.52
CA ALA A 443 -15.03 8.32 -6.85
C ALA A 443 -15.72 9.71 -6.89
N GLY A 444 -15.53 10.56 -5.86
CA GLY A 444 -15.75 12.01 -5.92
C GLY A 444 -17.15 12.51 -5.58
N GLY A 445 -17.91 11.83 -4.71
CA GLY A 445 -19.19 12.35 -4.20
C GLY A 445 -18.99 13.27 -2.98
N PRO A 446 -19.76 14.37 -2.84
CA PRO A 446 -19.70 15.24 -1.65
C PRO A 446 -20.18 14.48 -0.41
N ARG A 447 -19.41 14.53 0.68
CA ARG A 447 -19.86 14.08 2.00
C ARG A 447 -20.63 15.22 2.66
N PRO A 448 -21.83 14.97 3.21
CA PRO A 448 -22.48 15.95 4.08
C PRO A 448 -21.60 16.15 5.33
N THR A 449 -20.95 17.31 5.44
CA THR A 449 -20.15 17.75 6.61
C THR A 449 -20.93 17.57 7.91
N TRP A 450 -22.24 17.80 7.86
CA TRP A 450 -23.20 17.55 8.93
C TRP A 450 -23.04 16.18 9.60
N THR A 451 -22.95 15.08 8.84
CA THR A 451 -22.88 13.71 9.41
C THR A 451 -21.60 13.46 10.20
N LEU A 452 -20.50 14.07 9.77
CA LEU A 452 -19.23 13.98 10.46
C LEU A 452 -19.31 14.74 11.80
N TRP A 453 -19.75 15.99 11.77
CA TRP A 453 -19.81 16.83 12.97
C TRP A 453 -20.82 16.32 13.99
N LYS A 454 -21.98 15.81 13.56
CA LYS A 454 -22.91 15.11 14.44
C LYS A 454 -22.22 13.97 15.18
N ARG A 455 -21.53 13.07 14.46
CA ARG A 455 -20.80 11.94 15.05
C ARG A 455 -19.74 12.38 16.06
N LEU A 456 -18.96 13.43 15.76
CA LEU A 456 -17.92 13.92 16.66
C LEU A 456 -18.52 14.56 17.93
N CYS A 457 -19.59 15.35 17.78
CA CYS A 457 -20.29 15.98 18.90
C CYS A 457 -20.96 14.94 19.81
N ASP A 458 -21.64 13.94 19.22
CA ASP A 458 -22.27 12.85 19.97
C ASP A 458 -21.24 12.05 20.78
N ALA A 459 -20.09 11.75 20.16
CA ALA A 459 -18.99 11.06 20.85
C ALA A 459 -18.43 11.88 22.03
N ALA A 460 -18.31 13.20 21.86
CA ALA A 460 -17.87 14.09 22.94
C ALA A 460 -18.86 14.12 24.10
N ARG A 461 -20.16 14.31 23.84
CA ARG A 461 -21.22 14.30 24.86
C ARG A 461 -21.22 13.01 25.67
N ALA A 462 -21.06 11.86 24.99
CA ALA A 462 -21.03 10.55 25.62
C ALA A 462 -19.75 10.23 26.41
N SER A 463 -18.74 11.12 26.36
CA SER A 463 -17.43 10.94 26.99
C SER A 463 -17.23 11.90 28.17
N PRO A 464 -16.18 11.71 29.00
CA PRO A 464 -15.76 12.73 29.96
C PRO A 464 -14.97 13.89 29.31
N GLY A 465 -14.50 13.73 28.07
CA GLY A 465 -13.76 14.75 27.33
C GLY A 465 -14.68 15.80 26.69
N SER A 466 -14.09 16.91 26.25
CA SER A 466 -14.80 17.99 25.54
C SER A 466 -14.32 18.13 24.10
N LEU A 467 -15.15 18.73 23.26
CA LEU A 467 -14.86 19.01 21.86
C LEU A 467 -14.93 20.52 21.59
N ILE A 468 -13.93 21.03 20.89
CA ILE A 468 -13.87 22.39 20.36
C ILE A 468 -13.71 22.27 18.84
N PHE A 469 -14.42 23.07 18.06
CA PHE A 469 -14.42 22.97 16.59
C PHE A 469 -14.74 24.31 15.94
N PRO A 470 -14.33 24.53 14.67
CA PRO A 470 -14.61 25.77 13.97
C PRO A 470 -16.07 25.84 13.51
N LEU A 471 -16.65 27.04 13.62
CA LEU A 471 -17.98 27.38 13.12
C LEU A 471 -17.90 28.55 12.14
N GLY A 472 -18.78 28.55 11.14
CA GLY A 472 -18.96 29.67 10.22
C GLY A 472 -19.74 30.86 10.82
N LYS A 473 -20.39 30.69 11.97
CA LYS A 473 -21.15 31.72 12.69
C LYS A 473 -21.07 31.48 14.22
N PRO A 474 -21.33 32.49 15.07
CA PRO A 474 -21.27 32.30 16.52
C PRO A 474 -22.18 31.16 16.99
N GLN A 475 -21.73 30.29 17.90
CA GLN A 475 -22.53 29.16 18.36
C GLN A 475 -23.88 29.59 18.95
N ALA A 476 -23.92 30.73 19.64
CA ALA A 476 -25.15 31.32 20.20
C ALA A 476 -26.20 31.72 19.14
N SER A 477 -25.80 31.85 17.87
CA SER A 477 -26.72 32.11 16.74
C SER A 477 -27.23 30.83 16.06
N CYS A 478 -26.81 29.65 16.53
CA CYS A 478 -27.33 28.37 16.06
C CYS A 478 -28.65 28.07 16.76
N THR A 479 -29.72 27.84 15.99
CA THR A 479 -31.08 27.62 16.52
C THR A 479 -31.34 26.17 16.94
N SER A 480 -30.50 25.24 16.49
CA SER A 480 -30.57 23.81 16.80
C SER A 480 -29.19 23.16 16.63
N ASP A 481 -29.06 21.93 17.12
CA ASP A 481 -27.88 21.09 16.87
C ASP A 481 -27.63 20.88 15.37
N ASP A 482 -28.69 20.70 14.57
CA ASP A 482 -28.56 20.49 13.13
C ASP A 482 -28.02 21.72 12.41
N ASP A 483 -28.47 22.91 12.83
CA ASP A 483 -27.94 24.19 12.35
C ASP A 483 -26.47 24.37 12.76
N MET A 484 -26.10 23.99 13.99
CA MET A 484 -24.71 23.98 14.45
C MET A 484 -23.86 23.03 13.60
N TYR A 485 -24.31 21.80 13.35
CA TYR A 485 -23.58 20.82 12.54
C TYR A 485 -23.43 21.27 11.07
N ALA A 486 -24.43 21.94 10.51
CA ALA A 486 -24.37 22.53 9.18
C ALA A 486 -23.36 23.69 9.11
N ALA A 487 -23.27 24.50 10.16
CA ALA A 487 -22.31 25.59 10.29
C ALA A 487 -20.88 25.14 10.69
N SER A 488 -20.69 23.85 11.00
CA SER A 488 -19.43 23.31 11.50
C SER A 488 -18.42 22.96 10.41
N GLY A 489 -17.15 23.19 10.73
CA GLY A 489 -16.00 22.72 9.97
C GLY A 489 -15.24 23.79 9.21
N CYS A 490 -14.20 23.33 8.52
CA CYS A 490 -13.28 24.17 7.75
C CYS A 490 -12.67 23.33 6.64
N ASP A 491 -12.14 23.95 5.59
CA ASP A 491 -11.42 23.24 4.53
C ASP A 491 -9.93 23.52 4.61
N LEU A 492 -9.15 22.53 5.03
CA LEU A 492 -7.70 22.69 5.23
C LEU A 492 -6.95 23.08 3.94
N MET A 493 -7.41 22.65 2.76
CA MET A 493 -6.72 22.96 1.50
C MET A 493 -7.12 24.32 0.93
N ASN A 494 -8.31 24.82 1.28
CA ASN A 494 -8.85 26.09 0.81
C ASN A 494 -8.75 27.23 1.82
N GLN A 495 -8.62 26.93 3.12
CA GLN A 495 -8.65 27.89 4.23
C GLN A 495 -7.52 27.68 5.28
N PRO A 496 -6.27 27.35 4.88
CA PRO A 496 -5.20 27.10 5.86
C PRO A 496 -4.85 28.33 6.70
N GLY A 497 -5.00 29.54 6.15
CA GLY A 497 -4.73 30.80 6.86
C GLY A 497 -5.75 31.07 7.96
N GLU A 498 -7.05 30.95 7.63
CA GLU A 498 -8.15 31.15 8.59
C GLU A 498 -8.11 30.13 9.73
N ILE A 499 -7.74 28.87 9.41
CA ILE A 499 -7.57 27.82 10.42
C ILE A 499 -6.41 28.17 11.36
N ALA A 500 -5.25 28.56 10.81
CA ALA A 500 -4.10 28.95 11.62
C ALA A 500 -4.41 30.15 12.51
N ASN A 501 -5.07 31.18 11.98
CA ASN A 501 -5.50 32.35 12.74
C ASN A 501 -6.47 31.98 13.87
N TRP A 502 -7.46 31.13 13.58
CA TRP A 502 -8.40 30.63 14.58
C TRP A 502 -7.70 29.85 15.69
N LEU A 503 -6.79 28.93 15.34
CA LEU A 503 -6.02 28.16 16.31
C LEU A 503 -5.12 29.03 17.20
N VAL A 504 -4.41 29.99 16.61
CA VAL A 504 -3.54 30.93 17.34
C VAL A 504 -4.35 31.81 18.30
N HIS A 505 -5.53 32.28 17.87
CA HIS A 505 -6.43 33.03 18.73
C HIS A 505 -7.03 32.16 19.83
N TRP A 506 -7.52 30.97 19.50
CA TRP A 506 -8.10 30.05 20.47
C TRP A 506 -7.10 29.70 21.58
N GLN A 507 -5.84 29.38 21.25
CA GLN A 507 -4.86 29.02 22.26
C GLN A 507 -4.45 30.17 23.19
N SER A 508 -4.71 31.43 22.81
CA SER A 508 -4.50 32.58 23.70
C SER A 508 -5.62 32.75 24.72
N THR A 509 -6.74 32.03 24.56
CA THR A 509 -7.89 32.06 25.49
C THR A 509 -7.80 31.04 26.61
N ILE A 510 -6.89 30.06 26.51
CA ILE A 510 -6.69 29.00 27.51
C ILE A 510 -5.48 29.34 28.40
N PRO A 511 -5.37 28.73 29.60
CA PRO A 511 -4.25 28.97 30.50
C PRO A 511 -2.87 28.80 29.85
N ALA A 512 -1.90 29.58 30.31
CA ALA A 512 -0.53 29.56 29.78
C ALA A 512 0.21 28.25 30.08
N ASP A 513 -0.10 27.62 31.21
CA ASP A 513 0.42 26.33 31.67
C ASP A 513 -0.31 25.12 31.06
N ALA A 514 -1.42 25.35 30.33
CA ALA A 514 -2.15 24.29 29.67
C ALA A 514 -1.27 23.54 28.65
N LYS A 515 -1.39 22.21 28.63
CA LYS A 515 -0.69 21.38 27.65
C LYS A 515 -1.45 21.40 26.33
N VAL A 516 -0.81 21.91 25.28
CA VAL A 516 -1.36 21.95 23.92
C VAL A 516 -0.57 20.99 23.04
N VAL A 517 -1.28 20.10 22.38
CA VAL A 517 -0.74 19.12 21.44
C VAL A 517 -1.38 19.38 20.08
N ILE A 518 -0.60 19.41 19.00
CA ILE A 518 -1.13 19.46 17.63
C ILE A 518 -0.65 18.26 16.84
N GLY A 519 -1.59 17.50 16.27
CA GLY A 519 -1.30 16.31 15.51
C GLY A 519 -1.95 16.27 14.14
N ASN A 520 -1.23 15.75 13.15
CA ASN A 520 -1.75 15.52 11.80
C ASN A 520 -2.04 14.03 11.55
N TYR A 521 -3.33 13.72 11.41
CA TYR A 521 -3.88 12.39 11.15
C TYR A 521 -4.59 12.30 9.80
N THR A 522 -4.50 13.34 8.97
CA THR A 522 -5.14 13.37 7.65
C THR A 522 -4.39 12.49 6.65
N TYR A 523 -5.17 11.93 5.72
CA TYR A 523 -4.69 11.13 4.61
C TYR A 523 -5.68 11.24 3.44
N LEU A 524 -5.16 11.46 2.24
CA LEU A 524 -5.87 11.32 0.98
C LEU A 524 -4.96 10.66 -0.06
N ASP A 525 -5.53 10.18 -1.15
CA ASP A 525 -4.75 9.54 -2.22
C ASP A 525 -4.09 10.59 -3.13
N GLY A 526 -2.91 10.24 -3.66
CA GLY A 526 -2.28 10.98 -4.75
C GLY A 526 -1.78 12.37 -4.37
N ASP A 527 -2.10 13.36 -5.20
CA ASP A 527 -1.63 14.75 -5.08
C ASP A 527 -2.24 15.46 -3.85
N LEU A 528 -3.48 15.11 -3.49
CA LEU A 528 -4.20 15.69 -2.36
C LEU A 528 -3.47 15.47 -1.02
N HIS A 529 -2.76 14.35 -0.85
CA HIS A 529 -2.01 14.09 0.37
C HIS A 529 -0.91 15.13 0.61
N VAL A 530 -0.18 15.50 -0.45
CA VAL A 530 0.92 16.47 -0.37
C VAL A 530 0.37 17.86 -0.06
N LYS A 531 -0.74 18.24 -0.69
CA LYS A 531 -1.46 19.50 -0.42
C LYS A 531 -1.91 19.59 1.04
N LEU A 532 -2.53 18.52 1.56
CA LEU A 532 -2.93 18.43 2.97
C LEU A 532 -1.72 18.50 3.91
N ALA A 533 -0.64 17.79 3.60
CA ALA A 533 0.58 17.80 4.41
C ALA A 533 1.17 19.21 4.51
N LEU A 534 1.21 19.98 3.42
CA LEU A 534 1.66 21.38 3.42
C LEU A 534 0.76 22.28 4.28
N CYS A 535 -0.56 22.18 4.11
CA CYS A 535 -1.50 23.00 4.87
C CYS A 535 -1.47 22.69 6.37
N ALA A 536 -1.36 21.41 6.73
CA ALA A 536 -1.20 20.98 8.11
C ALA A 536 0.15 21.47 8.68
N ASP A 537 1.24 21.37 7.91
CA ASP A 537 2.55 21.89 8.29
C ASP A 537 2.50 23.39 8.63
N TYR A 538 1.81 24.17 7.79
CA TYR A 538 1.60 25.60 8.02
C TYR A 538 0.89 25.88 9.35
N CYS A 539 -0.21 25.17 9.63
CA CYS A 539 -0.96 25.30 10.88
C CYS A 539 -0.10 24.91 12.10
N ILE A 540 0.66 23.81 12.01
CA ILE A 540 1.58 23.35 13.05
C ILE A 540 2.65 24.42 13.32
N ALA A 541 3.28 24.94 12.27
CA ALA A 541 4.33 25.95 12.39
C ALA A 541 3.81 27.23 13.07
N LYS A 542 2.64 27.72 12.68
CA LYS A 542 2.02 28.90 13.29
C LYS A 542 1.64 28.70 14.76
N LEU A 543 1.10 27.53 15.10
CA LEU A 543 0.75 27.23 16.50
C LEU A 543 2.01 27.13 17.37
N CYS A 544 3.04 26.41 16.91
CA CYS A 544 4.34 26.29 17.59
C CYS A 544 5.00 27.66 17.80
N ALA A 545 5.00 28.53 16.79
CA ALA A 545 5.57 29.88 16.89
C ALA A 545 4.86 30.75 17.93
N ALA A 546 3.55 30.56 18.12
CA ALA A 546 2.77 31.31 19.09
C ALA A 546 2.74 30.69 20.51
N ARG A 547 3.09 29.40 20.67
CA ARG A 547 3.20 28.74 21.98
C ARG A 547 4.38 27.75 21.98
N GLN A 548 5.47 28.14 22.65
CA GLN A 548 6.70 27.35 22.74
C GLN A 548 6.50 25.97 23.42
N SER A 549 5.54 25.85 24.34
CA SER A 549 5.22 24.59 25.03
C SER A 549 4.39 23.59 24.19
N THR A 550 4.05 23.94 22.94
CA THR A 550 3.28 23.07 22.05
C THR A 550 4.01 21.75 21.79
N THR A 551 3.30 20.64 21.94
CA THR A 551 3.75 19.30 21.52
C THR A 551 3.27 19.03 20.11
N VAL A 552 4.13 18.48 19.25
CA VAL A 552 3.78 18.10 17.87
C VAL A 552 3.63 16.58 17.79
N ALA A 553 2.59 16.10 17.09
CA ALA A 553 2.32 14.67 16.98
C ALA A 553 2.15 14.21 15.52
N PHE A 554 2.75 13.07 15.19
CA PHE A 554 2.59 12.41 13.90
C PHE A 554 2.50 10.90 14.07
N LEU A 555 1.61 10.25 13.31
CA LEU A 555 1.68 8.81 13.09
C LEU A 555 2.63 8.53 11.92
N CYS A 556 3.87 8.21 12.26
CA CYS A 556 4.89 7.87 11.28
C CYS A 556 4.54 6.51 10.64
N THR A 557 4.53 6.46 9.31
CA THR A 557 4.22 5.24 8.57
C THR A 557 5.35 4.22 8.72
N PRO A 558 5.07 2.92 8.87
CA PRO A 558 6.13 1.90 8.83
C PRO A 558 6.75 1.78 7.44
N THR A 559 6.03 2.26 6.41
CA THR A 559 6.45 2.19 5.02
C THR A 559 7.32 3.37 4.55
N ASP A 560 8.21 3.85 5.40
CA ASP A 560 9.19 4.90 5.11
C ASP A 560 10.58 4.46 5.62
N ILE A 561 11.61 5.22 5.29
CA ILE A 561 12.99 4.97 5.73
C ILE A 561 13.20 5.62 7.10
N HIS A 562 13.56 4.80 8.09
CA HIS A 562 13.71 5.20 9.49
C HIS A 562 15.08 4.83 10.04
N VAL A 563 15.54 5.63 11.01
CA VAL A 563 16.60 5.20 11.93
C VAL A 563 16.00 4.16 12.87
N CYS A 564 16.72 3.07 13.12
CA CYS A 564 16.32 2.02 14.04
C CYS A 564 17.38 1.78 15.13
N PRO A 565 17.00 1.20 16.28
CA PRO A 565 17.96 0.73 17.28
C PRO A 565 18.89 -0.34 16.71
N LYS A 566 20.12 -0.43 17.23
CA LYS A 566 21.09 -1.46 16.84
C LYS A 566 20.55 -2.86 17.08
N GLU A 567 19.79 -3.04 18.16
CA GLU A 567 19.15 -4.30 18.54
C GLU A 567 18.15 -4.78 17.47
N ALA A 568 17.47 -3.85 16.81
CA ALA A 568 16.54 -4.16 15.73
C ALA A 568 17.29 -4.59 14.47
N HIS A 569 18.35 -3.87 14.11
CA HIS A 569 19.27 -4.22 13.02
C HIS A 569 19.89 -5.62 13.23
N ASP A 570 20.44 -5.88 14.41
CA ASP A 570 21.09 -7.15 14.73
C ASP A 570 20.08 -8.32 14.80
N ALA A 571 18.82 -8.04 15.14
CA ALA A 571 17.74 -9.03 15.02
C ALA A 571 17.42 -9.34 13.55
N ALA A 572 17.36 -8.33 12.67
CA ALA A 572 17.17 -8.53 11.24
C ALA A 572 18.31 -9.34 10.61
N GLU A 573 19.56 -9.05 10.97
CA GLU A 573 20.74 -9.84 10.60
C GLU A 573 20.62 -11.31 11.03
N ARG A 574 20.29 -11.56 12.30
CA ARG A 574 20.13 -12.93 12.82
C ARG A 574 18.96 -13.69 12.20
N ASN A 575 17.89 -12.99 11.84
CA ASN A 575 16.74 -13.61 11.19
C ASN A 575 17.03 -13.93 9.71
N TYR A 576 18.02 -13.29 9.08
CA TYR A 576 18.40 -13.55 7.70
C TYR A 576 19.01 -14.96 7.56
N GLY A 577 18.44 -15.78 6.68
CA GLY A 577 18.81 -17.19 6.52
C GLY A 577 18.04 -18.17 7.43
N SER A 578 17.11 -17.69 8.26
CA SER A 578 16.20 -18.54 9.03
C SER A 578 14.97 -18.97 8.20
N GLY A 579 14.35 -20.11 8.50
CA GLY A 579 13.17 -20.59 7.76
C GLY A 579 13.51 -21.12 6.37
N LEU A 580 13.03 -20.47 5.30
CA LEU A 580 13.24 -20.93 3.91
C LEU A 580 14.74 -20.88 3.52
N GLY A 581 15.52 -20.03 4.18
CA GLY A 581 16.94 -19.83 3.95
C GLY A 581 17.78 -21.01 4.39
N SER A 582 17.34 -21.70 5.45
CA SER A 582 17.97 -22.95 5.90
C SER A 582 17.86 -24.09 4.88
N LEU A 583 16.93 -23.97 3.92
CA LEU A 583 16.69 -24.93 2.84
C LEU A 583 17.20 -24.45 1.47
N GLY A 584 17.89 -23.29 1.40
CA GLY A 584 18.40 -22.72 0.15
C GLY A 584 17.33 -22.13 -0.79
N LEU A 585 16.04 -22.22 -0.44
CA LEU A 585 14.93 -21.74 -1.26
C LEU A 585 14.92 -20.21 -1.42
N GLU A 586 15.55 -19.49 -0.50
CA GLU A 586 15.71 -18.03 -0.56
C GLU A 586 16.68 -17.59 -1.66
N MET A 587 17.83 -18.27 -1.76
CA MET A 587 18.78 -18.01 -2.84
C MET A 587 18.14 -18.28 -4.19
N LEU A 588 17.33 -19.33 -4.29
CA LEU A 588 16.57 -19.65 -5.49
C LEU A 588 15.54 -18.57 -5.82
N ALA A 589 14.68 -18.17 -4.87
CA ALA A 589 13.68 -17.13 -5.09
C ALA A 589 14.30 -15.76 -5.44
N HIS A 590 15.40 -15.41 -4.77
CA HIS A 590 16.17 -14.20 -5.05
C HIS A 590 16.76 -14.24 -6.46
N ALA A 591 17.42 -15.35 -6.84
CA ALA A 591 18.00 -15.52 -8.16
C ALA A 591 16.93 -15.51 -9.27
N LEU A 592 15.86 -16.31 -9.12
CA LEU A 592 14.78 -16.43 -10.11
C LEU A 592 14.00 -15.12 -10.31
N SER A 593 13.93 -14.26 -9.30
CA SER A 593 13.29 -12.94 -9.40
C SER A 593 14.21 -11.83 -9.95
N GLY A 594 15.47 -12.16 -10.28
CA GLY A 594 16.47 -11.17 -10.68
C GLY A 594 16.85 -10.22 -9.53
N GLY A 595 16.88 -10.74 -8.30
CA GLY A 595 17.28 -10.01 -7.09
C GLY A 595 16.17 -9.16 -6.45
N LYS A 596 14.90 -9.40 -6.79
CA LYS A 596 13.77 -8.56 -6.35
C LYS A 596 13.05 -9.08 -5.12
N LEU A 597 13.01 -10.40 -4.93
CA LEU A 597 12.35 -11.04 -3.80
C LEU A 597 13.35 -11.34 -2.68
N LEU A 598 12.86 -11.31 -1.43
CA LEU A 598 13.63 -11.65 -0.22
C LEU A 598 14.98 -10.89 -0.15
N VAL A 599 14.93 -9.59 -0.36
CA VAL A 599 16.09 -8.70 -0.28
C VAL A 599 16.41 -8.43 1.18
N LYS A 600 17.66 -8.61 1.59
CA LYS A 600 18.12 -8.39 2.97
C LYS A 600 17.71 -7.00 3.51
N ASN A 601 17.12 -6.99 4.70
CA ASN A 601 16.64 -5.78 5.37
C ASN A 601 17.75 -5.02 6.12
N ALA A 602 18.68 -5.76 6.72
CA ALA A 602 19.78 -5.16 7.48
C ALA A 602 20.75 -4.44 6.53
N LEU A 603 20.73 -3.10 6.62
CA LEU A 603 21.53 -2.20 5.81
C LEU A 603 22.85 -1.86 6.49
N ALA A 604 23.90 -1.63 5.70
CA ALA A 604 25.13 -1.08 6.23
C ALA A 604 24.87 0.24 7.00
N PRO A 605 25.34 0.37 8.25
CA PRO A 605 25.13 1.57 9.05
C PRO A 605 25.78 2.80 8.40
N VAL A 606 25.33 3.98 8.80
CA VAL A 606 25.97 5.25 8.45
C VAL A 606 26.90 5.64 9.60
N LYS A 607 28.18 5.86 9.30
CA LYS A 607 29.11 6.45 10.28
C LYS A 607 28.87 7.95 10.31
N SER A 608 28.37 8.46 11.44
CA SER A 608 28.22 9.90 11.63
C SER A 608 29.58 10.58 11.78
N ALA A 609 29.62 11.91 11.65
CA ALA A 609 30.83 12.69 11.91
C ALA A 609 31.32 12.60 13.38
N SER A 610 30.47 12.16 14.32
CA SER A 610 30.89 11.86 15.70
C SER A 610 31.51 10.47 15.86
N GLY A 611 31.61 9.67 14.78
CA GLY A 611 32.08 8.28 14.81
C GLY A 611 31.01 7.27 15.24
N LYS A 612 29.81 7.72 15.60
CA LYS A 612 28.70 6.86 15.98
C LYS A 612 28.10 6.15 14.76
N GLU A 613 27.79 4.88 14.91
CA GLU A 613 27.08 4.12 13.88
C GLU A 613 25.56 4.34 14.02
N ILE A 614 24.93 4.83 12.95
CA ILE A 614 23.49 5.02 12.85
C ILE A 614 22.91 3.92 11.96
N HIS A 615 22.03 3.10 12.52
CA HIS A 615 21.37 2.00 11.83
C HIS A 615 20.07 2.46 11.18
N LEU A 616 19.75 1.88 10.02
CA LEU A 616 18.58 2.25 9.20
C LEU A 616 17.80 1.01 8.80
N VAL A 617 16.49 1.21 8.60
CA VAL A 617 15.60 0.24 7.97
C VAL A 617 14.99 0.82 6.70
N ASP A 618 14.95 0.02 5.63
CA ASP A 618 14.28 0.37 4.38
C ASP A 618 12.83 -0.13 4.38
N GLY A 619 11.96 0.63 5.04
CA GLY A 619 10.51 0.38 5.02
C GLY A 619 9.82 0.95 3.77
N LEU A 620 10.51 1.74 2.94
CA LEU A 620 9.85 2.51 1.89
C LEU A 620 9.17 1.61 0.85
N SER A 621 7.86 1.82 0.64
CA SER A 621 7.11 1.03 -0.33
C SER A 621 6.87 1.76 -1.65
N VAL A 622 7.47 1.26 -2.74
CA VAL A 622 7.30 1.80 -4.10
C VAL A 622 5.85 1.75 -4.56
N ALA A 623 5.08 0.77 -4.06
CA ALA A 623 3.67 0.59 -4.36
C ALA A 623 2.82 1.80 -3.92
N GLN A 624 3.15 2.43 -2.78
CA GLN A 624 2.46 3.62 -2.26
C GLN A 624 2.65 4.86 -3.14
N GLY A 625 3.76 4.91 -3.88
CA GLY A 625 4.07 5.97 -4.84
C GLY A 625 4.74 7.22 -4.24
N PRO A 626 5.33 8.07 -5.10
CA PRO A 626 6.20 9.16 -4.68
C PRO A 626 5.47 10.28 -3.91
N ASN A 627 4.20 10.55 -4.21
CA ASN A 627 3.44 11.59 -3.48
C ASN A 627 3.17 11.19 -2.03
N TYR A 628 2.90 9.90 -1.78
CA TYR A 628 2.78 9.37 -0.42
C TYR A 628 4.10 9.52 0.34
N GLY A 629 5.21 9.10 -0.29
CA GLY A 629 6.55 9.26 0.27
C GLY A 629 6.86 10.72 0.62
N LEU A 630 6.54 11.66 -0.26
CA LEU A 630 6.77 13.09 -0.04
C LEU A 630 5.94 13.63 1.13
N ALA A 631 4.64 13.35 1.15
CA ALA A 631 3.74 13.82 2.21
C ALA A 631 4.19 13.33 3.60
N LYS A 632 4.59 12.05 3.71
CA LYS A 632 5.13 11.48 4.96
C LYS A 632 6.50 12.03 5.31
N ARG A 633 7.36 12.29 4.31
CA ARG A 633 8.66 12.90 4.54
C ARG A 633 8.56 14.34 5.04
N MET A 634 7.57 15.12 4.59
CA MET A 634 7.30 16.46 5.12
C MET A 634 6.96 16.42 6.61
N GLN A 635 6.19 15.41 7.06
CA GLN A 635 5.89 15.20 8.49
C GLN A 635 7.18 14.93 9.28
N HIS A 636 8.10 14.11 8.75
CA HIS A 636 9.42 13.91 9.36
C HIS A 636 10.26 15.19 9.40
N TRP A 637 10.27 15.98 8.32
CA TRP A 637 10.99 17.25 8.30
C TRP A 637 10.48 18.21 9.37
N ARG A 638 9.16 18.36 9.51
CA ARG A 638 8.57 19.19 10.57
C ARG A 638 8.90 18.66 11.96
N ALA A 639 8.80 17.35 12.17
CA ALA A 639 9.16 16.71 13.42
C ALA A 639 10.63 17.03 13.81
N CYS A 640 11.57 16.91 12.87
CA CYS A 640 12.97 17.27 13.12
C CYS A 640 13.13 18.75 13.50
N ILE A 641 12.50 19.65 12.74
CA ILE A 641 12.61 21.10 12.98
C ILE A 641 11.99 21.48 14.33
N ALA A 642 10.82 20.93 14.66
CA ALA A 642 10.14 21.23 15.93
C ALA A 642 10.92 20.70 17.14
N TYR A 643 11.45 19.46 17.05
CA TYR A 643 12.24 18.87 18.13
C TYR A 643 13.52 19.67 18.38
N ASP A 644 14.21 20.08 17.32
CA ASP A 644 15.42 20.91 17.41
C ASP A 644 15.12 22.32 17.95
N ALA A 645 13.93 22.86 17.66
CA ALA A 645 13.43 24.11 18.23
C ALA A 645 12.94 23.99 19.69
N GLY A 646 13.08 22.81 20.33
CA GLY A 646 12.76 22.61 21.74
C GLY A 646 11.32 22.18 22.03
N HIS A 647 10.53 21.85 21.02
CA HIS A 647 9.19 21.27 21.20
C HIS A 647 9.27 19.77 21.50
N THR A 648 8.33 19.26 22.30
CA THR A 648 8.14 17.81 22.41
C THR A 648 7.53 17.29 21.10
N VAL A 649 8.06 16.18 20.57
CA VAL A 649 7.62 15.64 19.27
C VAL A 649 7.30 14.16 19.37
N SER A 650 6.01 13.84 19.47
CA SER A 650 5.51 12.48 19.52
C SER A 650 5.36 11.91 18.10
N SER A 651 6.42 11.26 17.62
CA SER A 651 6.54 10.77 16.23
C SER A 651 6.92 9.29 16.17
N MET A 652 6.14 8.43 16.84
CA MET A 652 6.42 7.00 16.89
C MET A 652 5.92 6.29 15.62
N VAL A 653 6.65 5.26 15.21
CA VAL A 653 6.34 4.49 14.00
C VAL A 653 5.20 3.54 14.29
N ALA A 654 4.08 3.74 13.59
CA ALA A 654 2.88 2.92 13.71
C ALA A 654 3.05 1.56 13.00
N PRO A 655 2.36 0.51 13.46
CA PRO A 655 2.40 -0.80 12.81
C PRO A 655 1.65 -0.78 11.49
N SER A 656 1.96 -1.71 10.59
CA SER A 656 1.06 -2.01 9.47
C SER A 656 -0.28 -2.45 10.04
N THR A 657 -1.32 -1.70 9.67
CA THR A 657 -2.66 -1.84 10.26
C THR A 657 -3.65 -2.27 9.18
N ALA A 658 -4.43 -3.30 9.48
CA ALA A 658 -5.48 -3.81 8.60
C ALA A 658 -6.73 -2.92 8.65
N THR A 659 -6.64 -1.72 8.06
CA THR A 659 -7.79 -0.84 7.87
C THR A 659 -8.64 -1.30 6.70
N ILE A 660 -9.93 -0.94 6.70
CA ILE A 660 -10.84 -1.19 5.56
C ILE A 660 -10.25 -0.64 4.25
N SER A 661 -9.60 0.53 4.30
CA SER A 661 -8.95 1.17 3.14
C SER A 661 -7.74 0.40 2.59
N VAL A 662 -7.15 -0.54 3.34
CA VAL A 662 -6.05 -1.38 2.84
C VAL A 662 -6.55 -2.76 2.43
N ILE A 663 -7.35 -3.42 3.28
CA ILE A 663 -7.77 -4.81 3.08
C ILE A 663 -8.83 -4.98 1.97
N HIS A 664 -9.47 -3.90 1.50
CA HIS A 664 -10.35 -3.96 0.33
C HIS A 664 -9.60 -4.45 -0.94
N ASN A 665 -8.28 -4.25 -0.99
CA ASN A 665 -7.42 -4.85 -1.99
C ASN A 665 -7.02 -6.27 -1.56
N LYS A 666 -7.59 -7.27 -2.24
CA LYS A 666 -7.37 -8.70 -1.94
C LYS A 666 -5.90 -9.11 -1.98
N THR A 667 -5.09 -8.54 -2.87
CA THR A 667 -3.66 -8.86 -2.94
C THR A 667 -2.92 -8.42 -1.68
N PHE A 668 -3.25 -7.25 -1.13
CA PHE A 668 -2.70 -6.81 0.15
C PHE A 668 -3.19 -7.69 1.31
N ALA A 669 -4.48 -8.05 1.32
CA ALA A 669 -5.03 -8.95 2.34
C ALA A 669 -4.32 -10.32 2.34
N TRP A 670 -4.04 -10.90 1.16
CA TRP A 670 -3.31 -12.17 1.04
C TRP A 670 -1.86 -12.05 1.47
N ALA A 671 -1.17 -10.97 1.07
CA ALA A 671 0.18 -10.70 1.54
C ALA A 671 0.22 -10.59 3.08
N TYR A 672 -0.73 -9.86 3.68
CA TYR A 672 -0.84 -9.75 5.14
C TYR A 672 -1.08 -11.10 5.82
N GLY A 673 -1.79 -12.04 5.17
CA GLY A 673 -1.97 -13.38 5.68
C GLY A 673 -0.68 -14.19 5.82
N GLY A 674 0.31 -13.97 4.94
CA GLY A 674 1.59 -14.67 5.00
C GLY A 674 2.68 -13.95 5.80
N MET A 675 2.53 -12.65 6.08
CA MET A 675 3.52 -11.86 6.81
C MET A 675 3.88 -12.37 8.23
N PRO A 676 2.98 -13.04 8.99
CA PRO A 676 3.35 -13.66 10.26
C PRO A 676 4.48 -14.68 10.16
N TYR A 677 4.67 -15.33 9.00
CA TYR A 677 5.82 -16.20 8.74
C TYR A 677 7.17 -15.47 8.94
N PHE A 678 7.22 -14.20 8.55
CA PHE A 678 8.39 -13.33 8.69
C PHE A 678 8.45 -12.61 10.05
N LYS A 679 7.72 -13.11 11.06
CA LYS A 679 7.57 -12.48 12.39
C LYS A 679 7.02 -11.05 12.30
N TYR A 680 6.26 -10.75 11.25
CA TYR A 680 5.62 -9.46 11.03
C TYR A 680 4.13 -9.55 11.37
N GLU A 681 3.75 -9.02 12.54
CA GLU A 681 2.39 -8.96 13.03
C GLU A 681 1.65 -7.73 12.47
N ILE A 682 0.54 -7.97 11.78
CA ILE A 682 -0.34 -6.92 11.28
C ILE A 682 -1.35 -6.58 12.38
N PHE A 683 -1.46 -5.30 12.71
CA PHE A 683 -2.34 -4.87 13.79
C PHE A 683 -3.77 -4.67 13.29
N LYS A 684 -4.74 -4.91 14.18
CA LYS A 684 -6.13 -4.48 13.97
C LYS A 684 -6.24 -2.98 14.28
N GLN A 685 -7.16 -2.30 13.61
CA GLN A 685 -7.30 -0.84 13.70
C GLN A 685 -7.53 -0.38 15.16
N GLU A 686 -8.36 -1.08 15.91
CA GLU A 686 -8.69 -0.75 17.30
C GLU A 686 -7.46 -0.88 18.21
N THR A 687 -6.65 -1.92 17.99
CA THR A 687 -5.40 -2.14 18.71
C THR A 687 -4.41 -1.02 18.40
N THR A 688 -4.20 -0.68 17.12
CA THR A 688 -3.30 0.41 16.75
C THR A 688 -3.74 1.74 17.35
N ASN A 689 -5.03 2.07 17.25
CA ASN A 689 -5.55 3.33 17.80
C ASN A 689 -5.29 3.43 19.31
N ALA A 690 -5.50 2.35 20.05
CA ALA A 690 -5.27 2.33 21.49
C ALA A 690 -3.77 2.34 21.85
N VAL A 691 -2.91 1.63 21.13
CA VAL A 691 -1.46 1.64 21.43
C VAL A 691 -0.85 3.00 21.09
N MET A 692 -1.11 3.53 19.89
CA MET A 692 -0.54 4.82 19.48
C MET A 692 -1.05 5.99 20.32
N ALA A 693 -2.32 5.94 20.77
CA ALA A 693 -2.83 6.92 21.72
C ALA A 693 -2.10 6.87 23.07
N ALA A 694 -1.71 5.67 23.53
CA ALA A 694 -1.01 5.52 24.80
C ALA A 694 0.35 6.19 24.75
N LEU A 695 1.12 5.92 23.68
CA LEU A 695 2.44 6.51 23.49
C LEU A 695 2.34 8.04 23.34
N LEU A 696 1.31 8.56 22.66
CA LEU A 696 1.07 10.00 22.55
C LEU A 696 0.82 10.64 23.93
N MET A 697 0.01 9.98 24.77
CA MET A 697 -0.26 10.43 26.14
C MET A 697 1.01 10.39 26.98
N HIS A 698 1.77 9.30 26.92
CA HIS A 698 3.07 9.19 27.58
C HIS A 698 4.00 10.34 27.18
N ASP A 699 4.16 10.62 25.90
CA ASP A 699 5.08 11.65 25.43
C ASP A 699 4.67 13.06 25.84
N THR A 700 3.36 13.29 25.92
CA THR A 700 2.79 14.58 26.33
C THR A 700 2.89 14.78 27.85
N LEU A 701 2.70 13.71 28.63
CA LEU A 701 2.53 13.79 30.08
C LEU A 701 3.81 13.51 30.85
N ASN A 702 4.64 12.58 30.39
CA ASN A 702 5.86 12.17 31.07
C ASN A 702 7.04 13.08 30.70
N ALA A 703 7.55 13.83 31.67
CA ALA A 703 8.70 14.70 31.49
C ALA A 703 9.98 13.93 31.06
N ALA A 704 10.07 12.63 31.40
CA ALA A 704 11.18 11.75 31.03
C ALA A 704 11.03 11.10 29.64
N SER A 705 9.98 11.42 28.88
CA SER A 705 9.80 10.84 27.54
C SER A 705 11.00 11.12 26.62
N PRO A 706 11.44 10.14 25.80
CA PRO A 706 12.49 10.36 24.80
C PRO A 706 12.08 11.35 23.71
N LYS A 707 10.80 11.71 23.61
CA LYS A 707 10.27 12.69 22.66
C LYS A 707 10.35 14.13 23.17
N ASN A 708 10.75 14.32 24.43
CA ASN A 708 11.05 15.63 24.99
C ASN A 708 12.53 15.97 24.74
N PRO A 709 12.85 17.07 24.02
CA PRO A 709 14.24 17.41 23.66
C PRO A 709 15.15 17.69 24.85
N LYS A 710 14.60 17.96 26.05
CA LYS A 710 15.40 18.05 27.28
C LYS A 710 16.12 16.74 27.62
N ASN A 711 15.60 15.61 27.16
CA ASN A 711 16.17 14.28 27.43
C ASN A 711 17.13 13.81 26.33
N ARG A 712 17.39 14.64 25.30
CA ARG A 712 18.24 14.30 24.15
C ARG A 712 19.58 13.67 24.53
N LYS A 713 20.27 14.26 25.52
CA LYS A 713 21.57 13.76 26.01
C LYS A 713 21.44 12.42 26.74
N ALA A 714 20.42 12.27 27.58
CA ALA A 714 20.20 11.05 28.37
C ALA A 714 19.87 9.84 27.47
N ILE A 715 19.17 10.07 26.36
CA ILE A 715 18.78 9.02 25.40
C ILE A 715 19.86 8.79 24.32
N GLY A 716 20.88 9.65 24.26
CA GLY A 716 21.94 9.59 23.26
C GLY A 716 21.43 9.87 21.85
N ILE A 717 20.72 10.98 21.67
CA ILE A 717 20.28 11.50 20.35
C ILE A 717 21.23 12.61 19.94
N ASP A 718 22.19 12.33 19.06
CA ASP A 718 23.14 13.34 18.57
C ASP A 718 22.59 13.98 17.30
N ASN A 719 22.07 13.16 16.41
CA ASN A 719 21.38 13.59 15.20
C ASN A 719 19.86 13.51 15.40
N THR A 720 19.12 14.56 15.03
CA THR A 720 17.67 14.61 15.24
C THR A 720 16.90 13.49 14.50
N LEU A 721 17.46 12.91 13.43
CA LEU A 721 16.86 11.74 12.78
C LEU A 721 16.79 10.51 13.70
N GLU A 722 17.63 10.44 14.73
CA GLU A 722 17.57 9.36 15.72
C GLU A 722 16.31 9.43 16.58
N LEU A 723 15.57 10.55 16.60
CA LEU A 723 14.27 10.65 17.26
C LEU A 723 13.31 9.53 16.82
N PHE A 724 13.37 9.13 15.55
CA PHE A 724 12.47 8.12 14.98
C PHE A 724 12.82 6.69 15.41
N ARG A 725 13.98 6.46 16.05
CA ARG A 725 14.37 5.13 16.55
C ARG A 725 13.68 4.75 17.85
N THR A 726 13.11 5.72 18.57
CA THR A 726 12.52 5.52 19.89
C THR A 726 11.03 5.23 19.81
N GLN A 727 10.57 4.36 20.70
CA GLN A 727 9.18 3.92 20.88
C GLN A 727 8.54 3.34 19.60
N GLY A 728 9.30 2.56 18.83
CA GLY A 728 8.81 1.94 17.60
C GLY A 728 7.75 0.87 17.85
N VAL A 729 6.58 0.97 17.20
CA VAL A 729 5.50 -0.04 17.22
C VAL A 729 5.41 -0.68 15.84
N HIS A 730 6.53 -1.08 15.27
CA HIS A 730 6.66 -1.41 13.84
C HIS A 730 6.12 -2.81 13.46
N GLY A 731 5.45 -3.51 14.37
CA GLY A 731 4.84 -4.82 14.14
C GLY A 731 5.84 -5.96 13.90
N GLY A 732 7.15 -5.75 14.11
CA GLY A 732 8.20 -6.68 13.68
C GLY A 732 8.93 -6.30 12.39
N LEU A 733 8.45 -5.30 11.65
CA LEU A 733 9.07 -4.87 10.39
C LEU A 733 10.58 -4.59 10.50
N TRP A 734 11.01 -3.83 11.52
CA TRP A 734 12.42 -3.46 11.68
C TRP A 734 13.34 -4.65 11.95
N ARG A 735 12.77 -5.72 12.53
CA ARG A 735 13.47 -6.94 12.91
C ARG A 735 13.29 -8.04 11.87
N CYS A 736 12.52 -7.79 10.81
CA CYS A 736 12.33 -8.70 9.68
C CYS A 736 13.66 -8.90 8.95
N ALA A 737 13.92 -10.13 8.50
CA ALA A 737 15.10 -10.47 7.70
C ALA A 737 15.13 -9.76 6.33
N TYR A 738 13.95 -9.50 5.76
CA TYR A 738 13.80 -9.00 4.40
C TYR A 738 13.04 -7.68 4.35
N LYS A 739 13.38 -6.86 3.35
CA LYS A 739 12.69 -5.59 3.07
C LYS A 739 11.22 -5.85 2.78
N VAL A 740 10.34 -4.96 3.26
CA VAL A 740 8.88 -5.10 3.10
C VAL A 740 8.45 -5.25 1.63
N ASP A 741 9.07 -4.49 0.73
CA ASP A 741 8.77 -4.52 -0.71
C ASP A 741 9.23 -5.81 -1.40
N SER A 742 10.01 -6.65 -0.72
CA SER A 742 10.52 -7.91 -1.26
C SER A 742 9.81 -9.17 -0.73
N ILE A 743 8.89 -9.01 0.23
CA ILE A 743 8.17 -10.13 0.85
C ILE A 743 6.70 -10.23 0.43
N GLY A 744 6.12 -9.22 -0.22
CA GLY A 744 4.66 -9.17 -0.49
C GLY A 744 4.14 -10.36 -1.30
N GLU A 745 4.78 -10.65 -2.44
CA GLU A 745 4.40 -11.78 -3.32
C GLU A 745 4.65 -13.13 -2.64
N VAL A 746 5.80 -13.28 -1.98
CA VAL A 746 6.16 -14.49 -1.24
C VAL A 746 5.18 -14.74 -0.09
N SER A 747 4.76 -13.69 0.61
CA SER A 747 3.78 -13.80 1.69
C SER A 747 2.42 -14.25 1.16
N ALA A 748 1.98 -13.73 0.01
CA ALA A 748 0.74 -14.21 -0.61
C ALA A 748 0.84 -15.71 -0.98
N LEU A 749 1.98 -16.16 -1.50
CA LEU A 749 2.21 -17.59 -1.79
C LEU A 749 2.21 -18.44 -0.53
N ILE A 750 2.87 -18.00 0.55
CA ILE A 750 2.87 -18.70 1.85
C ILE A 750 1.45 -18.82 2.40
N TYR A 751 0.65 -17.77 2.30
CA TYR A 751 -0.76 -17.80 2.71
C TYR A 751 -1.56 -18.87 1.95
N PHE A 752 -1.44 -18.93 0.62
CA PHE A 752 -2.14 -19.95 -0.18
C PHE A 752 -1.60 -21.36 0.05
N ALA A 753 -0.29 -21.52 0.24
CA ALA A 753 0.32 -22.80 0.60
C ALA A 753 -0.21 -23.31 1.95
N GLY A 754 -0.37 -22.42 2.93
CA GLY A 754 -0.99 -22.74 4.23
C GLY A 754 -2.43 -23.22 4.10
N ILE A 755 -3.22 -22.60 3.23
CA ILE A 755 -4.60 -23.06 2.93
C ILE A 755 -4.60 -24.45 2.27
N ALA A 756 -3.63 -24.70 1.38
CA ALA A 756 -3.52 -25.98 0.67
C ALA A 756 -2.86 -27.09 1.52
N SER A 757 -2.18 -26.73 2.63
CA SER A 757 -1.43 -27.66 3.47
C SER A 757 -2.25 -28.86 3.95
N PRO A 758 -3.49 -28.74 4.46
CA PRO A 758 -4.30 -29.90 4.84
C PRO A 758 -4.54 -30.87 3.66
N ALA A 759 -4.74 -30.34 2.45
CA ALA A 759 -4.92 -31.15 1.24
C ALA A 759 -3.62 -31.84 0.81
N PHE A 760 -2.47 -31.16 0.91
CA PHE A 760 -1.16 -31.77 0.67
C PHE A 760 -0.83 -32.84 1.71
N THR A 761 -1.09 -32.59 2.99
CA THR A 761 -0.83 -33.55 4.07
C THR A 761 -1.75 -34.77 3.94
N ALA A 762 -3.02 -34.58 3.56
CA ALA A 762 -3.93 -35.67 3.23
C ALA A 762 -3.43 -36.48 2.02
N ALA A 763 -2.96 -35.82 0.95
CA ALA A 763 -2.38 -36.49 -0.21
C ALA A 763 -1.07 -37.25 0.13
N SER A 764 -0.21 -36.68 0.97
CA SER A 764 1.02 -37.32 1.45
C SER A 764 0.74 -38.49 2.39
N ALA A 765 -0.28 -38.39 3.25
CA ALA A 765 -0.71 -39.49 4.11
C ALA A 765 -1.33 -40.63 3.29
N VAL A 766 -2.08 -40.32 2.22
CA VAL A 766 -2.57 -41.31 1.25
C VAL A 766 -1.41 -41.96 0.50
N MET A 767 -0.40 -41.20 0.08
CA MET A 767 0.82 -41.74 -0.55
C MET A 767 1.63 -42.62 0.40
N LEU A 768 1.83 -42.21 1.65
CA LEU A 768 2.50 -43.02 2.68
C LEU A 768 1.69 -44.28 3.02
N GLY A 769 0.36 -44.20 3.04
CA GLY A 769 -0.52 -45.35 3.21
C GLY A 769 -0.46 -46.33 2.02
N ILE A 770 -0.32 -45.82 0.79
CA ILE A 770 -0.10 -46.64 -0.41
C ILE A 770 1.28 -47.30 -0.36
N VAL A 771 2.34 -46.59 0.03
CA VAL A 771 3.69 -47.14 0.19
C VAL A 771 3.74 -48.20 1.31
N ALA A 772 3.06 -47.97 2.43
CA ALA A 772 2.95 -48.96 3.51
C ALA A 772 2.17 -50.22 3.08
N MET A 773 1.07 -50.06 2.33
CA MET A 773 0.32 -51.19 1.74
C MET A 773 1.13 -51.95 0.68
N MET A 774 1.99 -51.26 -0.08
CA MET A 774 2.89 -51.89 -1.03
C MET A 774 3.99 -52.69 -0.30
N ASN A 775 4.57 -52.17 0.79
CA ASN A 775 5.55 -52.90 1.58
C ASN A 775 4.96 -54.14 2.30
N MET A 776 3.68 -54.10 2.71
CA MET A 776 2.98 -55.26 3.27
C MET A 776 2.62 -56.35 2.25
N LYS A 777 2.72 -56.08 0.94
CA LYS A 777 2.52 -57.07 -0.13
C LYS A 777 3.83 -57.74 -0.59
N TRP A 778 4.97 -57.30 -0.07
CA TRP A 778 6.31 -57.82 -0.36
C TRP A 778 7.02 -58.40 0.88
N GLN A 779 6.26 -58.64 1.96
CA GLN A 779 6.57 -59.59 3.03
C GLN A 779 5.57 -60.73 2.96
#